data_AF-A0A6L3SYW9-F1
#
_entry.id   AF-A0A6L3SYW9-F1
#
_cell.length_a   1.000
_cell.length_b   1.000
_cell.length_c   1.000
_cell.angle_alpha   90.00
_cell.angle_beta   90.00
_cell.angle_gamma   90.00
#
_symmetry.space_group_name_H-M   'P 1'
#
loop_
_entity.id
_entity.type
_entity.pdbx_description
1 polymer ?
#
loop_
_entity_poly.entity_id
_entity_poly.type
_entity_poly.pdbx_seq_one_letter_code
_entity_poly.pdbx_strand_id
1 'polypeptide(L)'
;MRSQQTTDPRASSGPRRSWLAPIWRIYVRTLRVTSATMVGAALLILGVLFVNYGVLSTPQARAYRNLDPSIPECQDGLAQGWTILAETGRRRLAGASTVDDGGWIDASNDESAAIASDPRWRTRFRCALQRHIVPSEHPDGKPLDYTLGFLEFQEDGEPYALVSRSSGSDVANTSAMLRHAMESQMRASGAVAAGVRPVITQLDALRQHLATGTNYVLVFVHGWRHDARVGDGNVADLRLYAAHVARFLQQRCPTSPKACETKVTAIYVGWRGARVDERGLRNLFGDAVGGFFGDVSAAATLFDRKPVSEAIAPAAISALRSIESVLAAPRPDGSERDNRLIVAGHSLGGNMLATGLKDDVLKAVRRHRFGESLPPVLGNLVVLINPASEASKWTAIQRAVWERIALHPDEHISAAEVAHDAGTFPPDQRPVLVSVTAALAFPAGGLRPGDCAWIGLEIDDGFQAARQRIRQRLASTDTMFDSGVDYDWATHDLFPTFKLDFRPASGYLDRVAARFEGRQPRGMSCAPPKPAGSLDALLTLPLRALSVVAGTFPFQVSLREESHTIGNLDPPRPAAGVLADAQPSAAPFGTTHELLGLRDARAEGHHPYATLADAAIDCPRTDRWLSRARARKAEQSGLFWDSEDLAPAESADPSLGRPAARFLHGLTLTGIAPITLANDPFWNMRAFDNALSRHDGYRLSSFICAMNQLVMDNITGFAPRMINRMGAPDHPPADPGGNRKSP
;
A
#
# COMPACT_ATOMS: atom_id res chain seq x y z
N MET A 1 -86.18 -36.21 63.70
CA MET A 1 -85.48 -35.00 63.24
C MET A 1 -84.01 -35.11 63.65
N ARG A 2 -83.10 -35.30 62.68
CA ARG A 2 -81.63 -35.46 62.86
C ARG A 2 -81.01 -34.11 63.25
N SER A 3 -80.16 -33.88 64.27
CA SER A 3 -79.01 -34.59 64.87
C SER A 3 -77.67 -34.41 64.13
N GLN A 4 -76.78 -33.62 64.78
CA GLN A 4 -75.33 -33.81 65.00
C GLN A 4 -74.38 -33.87 63.78
N GLN A 5 -73.09 -33.55 63.82
CA GLN A 5 -72.12 -32.82 64.67
C GLN A 5 -70.75 -33.14 64.00
N THR A 6 -69.76 -32.24 64.06
CA THR A 6 -68.31 -32.47 63.77
C THR A 6 -67.93 -32.76 62.30
N THR A 7 -66.78 -32.41 61.72
CA THR A 7 -65.40 -32.13 62.18
C THR A 7 -64.67 -31.24 61.15
N ASP A 8 -63.74 -30.43 61.66
CA ASP A 8 -62.66 -29.71 60.97
C ASP A 8 -61.71 -30.67 60.22
N PRO A 9 -61.06 -30.24 59.11
CA PRO A 9 -59.60 -30.28 59.15
C PRO A 9 -58.93 -29.03 58.58
N ARG A 10 -58.02 -28.49 59.40
CA ARG A 10 -56.89 -27.64 59.02
C ARG A 10 -56.17 -28.17 57.78
N ALA A 11 -56.14 -27.36 56.72
CA ALA A 11 -55.14 -27.45 55.66
C ALA A 11 -54.32 -26.15 55.63
N SER A 12 -53.07 -26.25 56.08
CA SER A 12 -52.06 -25.22 56.06
C SER A 12 -51.70 -24.78 54.62
N SER A 13 -52.20 -23.63 54.18
CA SER A 13 -51.65 -22.92 53.02
C SER A 13 -50.53 -21.99 53.49
N GLY A 14 -49.33 -22.57 53.64
CA GLY A 14 -48.12 -21.76 53.80
C GLY A 14 -47.98 -20.80 52.61
N PRO A 15 -47.46 -19.57 52.81
CA PRO A 15 -47.26 -18.64 51.73
C PRO A 15 -46.26 -19.27 50.75
N ARG A 16 -46.71 -19.62 49.54
CA ARG A 16 -45.81 -19.92 48.43
C ARG A 16 -44.99 -18.65 48.19
N ARG A 17 -43.85 -18.54 48.87
CA ARG A 17 -42.78 -17.60 48.54
C ARG A 17 -42.47 -17.87 47.08
N SER A 18 -42.94 -16.97 46.21
CA SER A 18 -42.64 -16.99 44.78
C SER A 18 -41.12 -16.90 44.64
N TRP A 19 -40.48 -18.05 44.41
CA TRP A 19 -39.05 -18.14 44.08
C TRP A 19 -38.69 -17.34 42.82
N LEU A 20 -39.70 -16.93 42.04
CA LEU A 20 -39.55 -16.10 40.85
C LEU A 20 -39.36 -14.60 41.18
N ALA A 21 -39.83 -14.11 42.33
CA ALA A 21 -39.71 -12.69 42.71
C ALA A 21 -38.26 -12.19 42.93
N PRO A 22 -37.33 -12.95 43.55
CA PRO A 22 -35.91 -12.56 43.60
C PRO A 22 -35.22 -12.70 42.23
N ILE A 23 -35.57 -13.73 41.44
CA ILE A 23 -35.02 -13.95 40.09
C ILE A 23 -35.42 -12.80 39.15
N TRP A 24 -36.68 -12.39 39.18
CA TRP A 24 -37.19 -11.25 38.40
C TRP A 24 -36.53 -9.93 38.81
N ARG A 25 -36.31 -9.71 40.12
CA ARG A 25 -35.60 -8.52 40.61
C ARG A 25 -34.14 -8.48 40.18
N ILE A 26 -33.46 -9.62 40.17
CA ILE A 26 -32.10 -9.74 39.64
C ILE A 26 -32.13 -9.45 38.14
N TYR A 27 -33.00 -10.10 37.37
CA TYR A 27 -33.14 -9.89 35.93
C TYR A 27 -33.37 -8.41 35.57
N VAL A 28 -34.32 -7.73 36.23
CA VAL A 28 -34.61 -6.31 35.99
C VAL A 28 -33.44 -5.42 36.40
N ARG A 29 -32.71 -5.74 37.47
CA ARG A 29 -31.48 -5.01 37.84
C ARG A 29 -30.39 -5.18 36.80
N THR A 30 -30.13 -6.42 36.36
CA THR A 30 -29.14 -6.71 35.33
C THR A 30 -29.50 -6.00 34.03
N LEU A 31 -30.78 -6.02 33.66
CA LEU A 31 -31.28 -5.37 32.44
C LEU A 31 -31.19 -3.84 32.54
N ARG A 32 -31.47 -3.23 33.70
CA ARG A 32 -31.28 -1.78 33.89
C ARG A 32 -29.82 -1.38 33.87
N VAL A 33 -28.94 -2.18 34.48
CA VAL A 33 -27.49 -1.94 34.46
C VAL A 33 -26.98 -2.05 33.04
N THR A 34 -27.27 -3.13 32.30
CA THR A 34 -26.84 -3.25 30.89
C THR A 34 -27.42 -2.15 30.02
N SER A 35 -28.68 -1.77 30.21
CA SER A 35 -29.30 -0.65 29.47
C SER A 35 -28.61 0.69 29.76
N ALA A 36 -28.34 1.00 31.04
CA ALA A 36 -27.64 2.22 31.44
C ALA A 36 -26.20 2.23 30.92
N THR A 37 -25.50 1.09 30.93
CA THR A 37 -24.17 0.96 30.36
C THR A 37 -24.19 1.15 28.84
N MET A 38 -25.17 0.59 28.13
CA MET A 38 -25.32 0.79 26.68
C MET A 38 -25.63 2.24 26.32
N VAL A 39 -26.53 2.90 27.05
CA VAL A 39 -26.86 4.33 26.83
C VAL A 39 -25.67 5.22 27.17
N GLY A 40 -24.96 4.94 28.27
CA GLY A 40 -23.73 5.65 28.64
C GLY A 40 -22.64 5.50 27.59
N ALA A 41 -22.42 4.28 27.09
CA ALA A 41 -21.48 4.02 25.99
C ALA A 41 -21.89 4.74 24.70
N ALA A 42 -23.19 4.73 24.35
CA ALA A 42 -23.71 5.42 23.17
C ALA A 42 -23.53 6.94 23.26
N LEU A 43 -23.80 7.55 24.42
CA LEU A 43 -23.57 8.98 24.65
C LEU A 43 -22.09 9.35 24.63
N LEU A 44 -21.22 8.48 25.17
CA LEU A 44 -19.77 8.65 25.09
C LEU A 44 -19.30 8.58 23.63
N ILE A 45 -19.78 7.62 22.84
CA ILE A 45 -19.50 7.51 21.40
C ILE A 45 -19.98 8.77 20.67
N LEU A 46 -21.21 9.23 20.92
CA LEU A 46 -21.77 10.45 20.33
C LEU A 46 -20.98 11.71 20.72
N GLY A 47 -20.57 11.83 21.98
CA GLY A 47 -19.75 12.93 22.46
C GLY A 47 -18.37 12.95 21.80
N VAL A 48 -17.74 11.77 21.65
CA VAL A 48 -16.47 11.61 20.92
C VAL A 48 -16.64 11.99 19.46
N LEU A 49 -17.69 11.52 18.78
CA LEU A 49 -17.99 11.91 17.40
C LEU A 49 -18.20 13.44 17.30
N PHE A 50 -18.93 14.07 18.22
CA PHE A 50 -19.15 15.51 18.20
C PHE A 50 -17.86 16.33 18.36
N VAL A 51 -16.98 15.95 19.30
CA VAL A 51 -15.67 16.63 19.46
C VAL A 51 -14.82 16.45 18.20
N ASN A 52 -14.82 15.25 17.61
CA ASN A 52 -14.04 14.95 16.41
C ASN A 52 -14.51 15.69 15.17
N TYR A 53 -15.82 15.72 14.91
CA TYR A 53 -16.37 16.30 13.68
C TYR A 53 -16.72 17.79 13.81
N GLY A 54 -17.03 18.27 15.02
CA GLY A 54 -17.45 19.66 15.26
C GLY A 54 -16.34 20.57 15.80
N VAL A 55 -15.41 20.05 16.61
CA VAL A 55 -14.41 20.87 17.32
C VAL A 55 -13.00 20.71 16.75
N LEU A 56 -12.61 19.48 16.37
CA LEU A 56 -11.26 19.14 15.89
C LEU A 56 -11.25 18.77 14.40
N SER A 57 -12.12 19.39 13.61
CA SER A 57 -12.16 19.17 12.16
C SER A 57 -10.98 19.85 11.46
N THR A 58 -10.36 19.17 10.50
CA THR A 58 -9.37 19.81 9.61
C THR A 58 -10.02 20.89 8.71
N PRO A 59 -9.31 21.95 8.29
CA PRO A 59 -9.87 23.00 7.42
C PRO A 59 -10.30 22.47 6.05
N GLN A 60 -11.46 22.91 5.54
CA GLN A 60 -11.88 22.66 4.15
C GLN A 60 -11.15 23.64 3.22
N ALA A 61 -10.73 23.19 2.03
CA ALA A 61 -10.18 24.05 0.96
C ALA A 61 -8.90 24.85 1.28
N ARG A 62 -7.88 24.22 1.87
CA ARG A 62 -6.57 24.84 2.08
C ARG A 62 -5.44 23.97 1.53
N ALA A 63 -4.61 24.55 0.66
CA ALA A 63 -3.32 23.99 0.31
C ALA A 63 -2.26 24.32 1.37
N TYR A 64 -1.35 23.38 1.61
CA TYR A 64 -0.29 23.53 2.59
C TYR A 64 1.06 23.89 1.95
N ARG A 65 1.30 23.47 0.70
CA ARG A 65 2.58 23.56 -0.01
C ARG A 65 2.42 24.32 -1.33
N ASN A 66 1.88 25.53 -1.24
CA ASN A 66 1.43 26.31 -2.40
C ASN A 66 2.26 27.56 -2.72
N LEU A 67 3.35 27.86 -2.00
CA LEU A 67 4.17 29.01 -2.35
C LEU A 67 4.84 28.79 -3.71
N ASP A 68 4.73 29.80 -4.57
CA ASP A 68 5.32 29.83 -5.89
C ASP A 68 6.86 29.65 -5.83
N PRO A 69 7.45 28.71 -6.60
CA PRO A 69 8.90 28.48 -6.62
C PRO A 69 9.74 29.71 -7.01
N SER A 70 9.16 30.72 -7.67
CA SER A 70 9.84 31.96 -8.05
C SER A 70 10.02 32.97 -6.91
N ILE A 71 9.36 32.75 -5.76
CA ILE A 71 9.54 33.59 -4.58
C ILE A 71 10.97 33.39 -4.03
N PRO A 72 11.68 34.44 -3.58
CA PRO A 72 13.08 34.36 -3.15
C PRO A 72 13.36 33.23 -2.15
N GLU A 73 12.50 33.05 -1.13
CA GLU A 73 12.68 32.00 -0.13
C GLU A 73 12.66 30.58 -0.71
N CYS A 74 11.89 30.35 -1.77
CA CYS A 74 11.81 29.06 -2.47
C CYS A 74 12.93 28.92 -3.50
N GLN A 75 13.23 29.98 -4.26
CA GLN A 75 14.27 30.00 -5.27
C GLN A 75 15.66 29.77 -4.67
N ASP A 76 15.99 30.46 -3.57
CA ASP A 76 17.25 30.26 -2.85
C ASP A 76 17.38 28.82 -2.35
N GLY A 77 16.26 28.26 -1.87
CA GLY A 77 16.18 26.89 -1.42
C GLY A 77 16.44 25.85 -2.52
N LEU A 78 15.89 26.08 -3.72
CA LEU A 78 16.13 25.21 -4.88
C LEU A 78 17.58 25.31 -5.37
N ALA A 79 18.18 26.50 -5.31
CA ALA A 79 19.57 26.71 -5.71
C ALA A 79 20.57 26.06 -4.74
N GLN A 80 20.40 26.26 -3.43
CA GLN A 80 21.35 25.82 -2.40
C GLN A 80 21.08 24.38 -1.92
N GLY A 81 19.82 23.97 -1.85
CA GLY A 81 19.38 22.73 -1.20
C GLY A 81 19.30 22.86 0.32
N TRP A 82 18.35 22.15 0.93
CA TRP A 82 18.08 22.20 2.37
C TRP A 82 18.67 21.01 3.12
N THR A 83 19.49 21.30 4.12
CA THR A 83 20.11 20.31 5.03
C THR A 83 19.48 20.28 6.43
N ILE A 84 18.59 21.25 6.73
CA ILE A 84 18.07 21.48 8.09
C ILE A 84 17.45 20.24 8.75
N LEU A 85 16.75 19.40 7.98
CA LEU A 85 16.11 18.20 8.51
C LEU A 85 17.15 17.16 8.92
N ALA A 86 18.21 16.98 8.12
CA ALA A 86 19.32 16.10 8.50
C ALA A 86 20.09 16.64 9.72
N GLU A 87 20.37 17.95 9.76
CA GLU A 87 21.10 18.58 10.87
C GLU A 87 20.33 18.54 12.20
N THR A 88 19.03 18.85 12.17
CA THR A 88 18.17 18.77 13.36
C THR A 88 17.93 17.33 13.77
N GLY A 89 17.74 16.44 12.80
CA GLY A 89 17.54 15.02 13.02
C GLY A 89 18.72 14.35 13.73
N ARG A 90 19.97 14.60 13.29
CA ARG A 90 21.17 14.04 13.95
C ARG A 90 21.32 14.49 15.39
N ARG A 91 21.10 15.78 15.67
CA ARG A 91 21.13 16.30 17.04
C ARG A 91 20.11 15.59 17.93
N ARG A 92 18.93 15.26 17.38
CA ARG A 92 17.89 14.53 18.11
C ARG A 92 18.28 13.07 18.34
N LEU A 93 18.85 12.40 17.34
CA LEU A 93 19.34 11.02 17.48
C LEU A 93 20.45 10.92 18.54
N ALA A 94 21.32 11.92 18.66
CA ALA A 94 22.38 11.95 19.68
C ALA A 94 21.85 12.13 21.12
N GLY A 95 20.64 12.67 21.29
CA GLY A 95 20.07 13.01 22.61
C GLY A 95 18.83 12.19 23.01
N ALA A 96 18.30 11.32 22.15
CA ALA A 96 17.06 10.59 22.40
C ALA A 96 17.33 9.18 22.91
N SER A 97 16.64 8.78 23.99
CA SER A 97 16.28 7.37 24.19
C SER A 97 15.33 6.99 23.04
N THR A 98 15.71 6.02 22.22
CA THR A 98 14.86 5.49 21.15
C THR A 98 13.49 5.14 21.73
N VAL A 99 12.43 5.79 21.26
CA VAL A 99 11.07 5.38 21.60
C VAL A 99 10.94 3.93 21.13
N ASP A 100 10.50 3.04 22.01
CA ASP A 100 10.29 1.62 21.74
C ASP A 100 9.03 1.41 20.88
N ASP A 101 8.94 2.13 19.75
CA ASP A 101 7.88 1.91 18.77
C ASP A 101 8.27 0.84 17.75
N GLY A 102 9.56 0.53 17.61
CA GLY A 102 10.12 -0.38 16.60
C GLY A 102 10.69 0.33 15.37
N GLY A 103 10.81 1.66 15.37
CA GLY A 103 11.37 2.47 14.27
C GLY A 103 10.35 2.99 13.24
N TRP A 104 9.05 2.84 13.53
CA TRP A 104 7.96 3.20 12.60
C TRP A 104 7.67 4.68 12.51
N ILE A 105 8.18 5.50 13.44
CA ILE A 105 8.24 6.96 13.32
C ILE A 105 9.70 7.38 13.30
N ASP A 106 10.14 7.99 12.20
CA ASP A 106 11.50 8.54 12.13
C ASP A 106 11.56 9.94 12.74
N ALA A 107 11.96 9.97 14.01
CA ALA A 107 12.17 11.20 14.77
C ALA A 107 13.23 12.13 14.16
N SER A 108 14.08 11.64 13.26
CA SER A 108 15.10 12.44 12.57
C SER A 108 14.56 13.23 11.36
N ASN A 109 13.29 13.02 10.99
CA ASN A 109 12.63 13.63 9.83
C ASN A 109 11.44 14.51 10.25
N ASP A 110 11.68 15.44 11.18
CA ASP A 110 10.63 16.23 11.83
C ASP A 110 10.71 17.73 11.46
N GLU A 111 9.78 18.19 10.62
CA GLU A 111 9.69 19.62 10.25
C GLU A 111 9.35 20.52 11.44
N SER A 112 8.65 20.01 12.46
CA SER A 112 8.29 20.78 13.65
C SER A 112 9.53 21.10 14.47
N ALA A 113 10.45 20.13 14.58
CA ALA A 113 11.75 20.33 15.22
C ALA A 113 12.60 21.37 14.47
N ALA A 114 12.60 21.33 13.12
CA ALA A 114 13.28 22.33 12.32
C ALA A 114 12.70 23.74 12.53
N ILE A 115 11.38 23.87 12.58
CA ILE A 115 10.70 25.15 12.87
C ILE A 115 10.98 25.65 14.29
N ALA A 116 11.03 24.76 15.27
CA ALA A 116 11.39 25.12 16.64
C ALA A 116 12.83 25.65 16.72
N SER A 117 13.73 25.15 15.87
CA SER A 117 15.12 25.61 15.80
C SER A 117 15.27 26.94 15.05
N ASP A 118 14.53 27.15 13.96
CA ASP A 118 14.45 28.43 13.25
C ASP A 118 13.02 28.63 12.67
N PRO A 119 12.24 29.59 13.22
CA PRO A 119 10.86 29.84 12.80
C PRO A 119 10.68 30.19 11.31
N ARG A 120 11.74 30.64 10.61
CA ARG A 120 11.68 30.96 9.17
C ARG A 120 11.33 29.73 8.33
N TRP A 121 11.66 28.53 8.81
CA TRP A 121 11.32 27.27 8.14
C TRP A 121 9.82 27.04 8.00
N ARG A 122 8.99 27.66 8.84
CA ARG A 122 7.52 27.60 8.70
C ARG A 122 7.07 28.15 7.34
N THR A 123 7.76 29.16 6.83
CA THR A 123 7.52 29.70 5.49
C THR A 123 8.13 28.79 4.43
N ARG A 124 9.42 28.45 4.56
CA ARG A 124 10.15 27.70 3.53
C ARG A 124 9.49 26.35 3.24
N PHE A 125 9.04 25.64 4.27
CA PHE A 125 8.32 24.39 4.09
C PHE A 125 7.00 24.53 3.33
N ARG A 126 6.46 25.74 3.09
CA ARG A 126 5.28 25.92 2.22
C ARG A 126 5.62 25.99 0.72
N CYS A 127 6.88 25.98 0.32
CA CYS A 127 7.28 25.96 -1.10
C CYS A 127 6.74 24.71 -1.80
N ALA A 128 6.14 24.91 -2.99
CA ALA A 128 5.59 23.84 -3.81
C ALA A 128 6.66 22.93 -4.41
N LEU A 129 7.88 23.44 -4.58
CA LEU A 129 9.10 22.70 -4.92
C LEU A 129 10.17 22.96 -3.86
N GLN A 130 10.87 21.90 -3.47
CA GLN A 130 11.85 21.93 -2.40
C GLN A 130 13.03 21.03 -2.78
N ARG A 131 14.26 21.51 -2.70
CA ARG A 131 15.45 20.66 -2.88
C ARG A 131 16.02 20.30 -1.51
N HIS A 132 16.22 19.03 -1.25
CA HIS A 132 16.72 18.51 0.01
C HIS A 132 18.06 17.81 -0.20
N ILE A 133 18.97 18.01 0.74
CA ILE A 133 20.30 17.40 0.73
C ILE A 133 20.51 16.70 2.08
N VAL A 134 20.83 15.41 2.04
CA VAL A 134 21.29 14.65 3.21
C VAL A 134 22.81 14.56 3.13
N PRO A 135 23.56 15.34 3.93
CA PRO A 135 25.01 15.32 3.85
C PRO A 135 25.58 14.02 4.42
N SER A 136 26.72 13.58 3.91
CA SER A 136 27.51 12.49 4.49
C SER A 136 28.50 13.05 5.52
N GLU A 137 28.75 12.32 6.60
CA GLU A 137 29.80 12.63 7.57
C GLU A 137 31.13 11.92 7.27
N HIS A 138 31.13 10.95 6.34
CA HIS A 138 32.34 10.28 5.88
C HIS A 138 33.12 11.18 4.90
N PRO A 139 34.46 11.27 5.01
CA PRO A 139 35.28 12.08 4.10
C PRO A 139 35.10 11.73 2.62
N ASP A 140 34.87 10.45 2.31
CA ASP A 140 34.66 9.95 0.95
C ASP A 140 33.18 9.75 0.58
N GLY A 141 32.27 10.04 1.52
CA GLY A 141 30.85 9.82 1.33
C GLY A 141 30.20 10.94 0.51
N LYS A 142 29.22 10.56 -0.31
CA LYS A 142 28.51 11.51 -1.18
C LYS A 142 27.20 11.94 -0.54
N PRO A 143 26.84 13.23 -0.62
CA PRO A 143 25.53 13.68 -0.15
C PRO A 143 24.42 13.09 -1.04
N LEU A 144 23.26 12.84 -0.45
CA LEU A 144 22.06 12.46 -1.20
C LEU A 144 21.28 13.73 -1.57
N ASP A 145 21.00 13.93 -2.86
CA ASP A 145 20.31 15.11 -3.39
C ASP A 145 19.04 14.69 -4.12
N TYR A 146 17.91 15.31 -3.77
CA TYR A 146 16.64 15.08 -4.42
C TYR A 146 15.73 16.32 -4.33
N THR A 147 14.80 16.43 -5.27
CA THR A 147 13.74 17.45 -5.24
C THR A 147 12.44 16.81 -4.77
N LEU A 148 11.73 17.50 -3.89
CA LEU A 148 10.38 17.20 -3.45
C LEU A 148 9.43 18.22 -4.07
N GLY A 149 8.36 17.75 -4.71
CA GLY A 149 7.30 18.58 -5.24
C GLY A 149 5.94 18.17 -4.71
N PHE A 150 4.99 19.09 -4.68
CA PHE A 150 3.66 18.87 -4.15
C PHE A 150 2.61 19.14 -5.20
N LEU A 151 1.63 18.24 -5.29
CA LEU A 151 0.45 18.36 -6.14
C LEU A 151 -0.78 18.10 -5.26
N GLU A 152 -1.39 19.15 -4.76
CA GLU A 152 -2.54 19.09 -3.86
C GLU A 152 -3.84 19.33 -4.64
N PHE A 153 -4.88 18.56 -4.30
CA PHE A 153 -6.21 18.62 -4.89
C PHE A 153 -7.24 19.13 -3.89
N GLN A 154 -8.15 19.95 -4.40
CA GLN A 154 -9.40 20.27 -3.75
C GLN A 154 -10.35 19.06 -3.78
N GLU A 155 -11.37 19.07 -2.93
CA GLU A 155 -12.34 17.96 -2.87
C GLU A 155 -13.21 17.84 -4.14
N ASP A 156 -13.28 18.89 -4.95
CA ASP A 156 -13.93 18.89 -6.28
C ASP A 156 -13.02 18.34 -7.40
N GLY A 157 -11.76 18.00 -7.09
CA GLY A 157 -10.78 17.47 -8.03
C GLY A 157 -9.91 18.54 -8.70
N GLU A 158 -10.12 19.83 -8.46
CA GLU A 158 -9.27 20.88 -9.05
C GLU A 158 -7.94 21.00 -8.28
N PRO A 159 -6.79 21.07 -8.97
CA PRO A 159 -5.51 21.30 -8.32
C PRO A 159 -5.45 22.70 -7.71
N TYR A 160 -4.76 22.86 -6.59
CA TYR A 160 -4.60 24.19 -6.00
C TYR A 160 -3.70 25.10 -6.83
N ALA A 161 -4.08 26.38 -6.89
CA ALA A 161 -3.26 27.44 -7.47
C ALA A 161 -2.05 27.75 -6.57
N LEU A 162 -0.95 28.16 -7.20
CA LEU A 162 0.19 28.72 -6.48
C LEU A 162 -0.18 30.09 -5.89
N VAL A 163 0.48 30.46 -4.81
CA VAL A 163 0.33 31.78 -4.20
C VAL A 163 1.65 32.54 -4.28
N SER A 164 1.56 33.82 -4.62
CA SER A 164 2.65 34.79 -4.52
C SER A 164 2.49 35.65 -3.27
N ARG A 165 3.59 36.22 -2.77
CA ARG A 165 3.53 37.19 -1.68
C ARG A 165 3.53 38.60 -2.24
N SER A 166 2.43 39.32 -2.01
CA SER A 166 2.34 40.75 -2.29
C SER A 166 1.97 41.50 -1.02
N SER A 167 2.76 42.53 -0.68
CA SER A 167 2.54 43.42 0.48
C SER A 167 2.24 42.71 1.81
N GLY A 168 2.91 41.58 2.08
CA GLY A 168 2.76 40.81 3.33
C GLY A 168 1.54 39.89 3.39
N SER A 169 0.77 39.77 2.30
CA SER A 169 -0.37 38.87 2.17
C SER A 169 -0.14 37.83 1.06
N ASP A 170 -0.64 36.61 1.27
CA ASP A 170 -0.62 35.56 0.25
C ASP A 170 -1.76 35.82 -0.75
N VAL A 171 -1.41 35.94 -2.02
CA VAL A 171 -2.37 36.19 -3.11
C VAL A 171 -2.29 35.02 -4.09
N ALA A 172 -3.43 34.38 -4.38
CA ALA A 172 -3.50 33.30 -5.37
C ALA A 172 -3.14 33.82 -6.76
N ASN A 173 -2.26 33.11 -7.45
CA ASN A 173 -1.88 33.43 -8.82
C ASN A 173 -3.09 33.17 -9.72
N THR A 174 -3.69 34.23 -10.24
CA THR A 174 -4.82 34.12 -11.18
C THR A 174 -4.35 34.29 -12.61
N SER A 175 -5.09 33.70 -13.56
CA SER A 175 -4.88 33.87 -15.00
C SER A 175 -5.00 35.34 -15.46
N ALA A 176 -5.58 36.22 -14.65
CA ALA A 176 -5.64 37.67 -14.88
C ALA A 176 -4.36 38.39 -14.43
N MET A 177 -3.85 38.07 -13.24
CA MET A 177 -2.57 38.61 -12.73
C MET A 177 -1.40 38.24 -13.65
N LEU A 178 -1.36 37.00 -14.14
CA LEU A 178 -0.34 36.53 -15.07
C LEU A 178 -0.49 37.12 -16.48
N ARG A 179 -1.72 37.40 -16.95
CA ARG A 179 -1.93 38.12 -18.21
C ARG A 179 -1.31 39.52 -18.15
N HIS A 180 -1.52 40.24 -17.06
CA HIS A 180 -0.90 41.55 -16.87
C HIS A 180 0.63 41.48 -16.73
N ALA A 181 1.15 40.47 -16.01
CA ALA A 181 2.60 40.25 -15.91
C ALA A 181 3.22 39.91 -17.28
N MET A 182 2.60 38.99 -18.02
CA MET A 182 3.03 38.63 -19.38
C MET A 182 2.93 39.81 -20.34
N GLU A 183 1.84 40.59 -20.32
CA GLU A 183 1.72 41.81 -21.12
C GLU A 183 2.81 42.83 -20.81
N SER A 184 3.15 43.01 -19.52
CA SER A 184 4.22 43.90 -19.10
C SER A 184 5.61 43.41 -19.57
N GLN A 185 5.85 42.10 -19.50
CA GLN A 185 7.11 41.49 -19.92
C GLN A 185 7.24 41.43 -21.44
N MET A 186 6.16 41.16 -22.16
CA MET A 186 6.11 41.25 -23.63
C MET A 186 6.40 42.67 -24.12
N ARG A 187 5.87 43.70 -23.43
CA ARG A 187 6.22 45.10 -23.71
C ARG A 187 7.69 45.42 -23.42
N ALA A 188 8.28 44.77 -22.42
CA ALA A 188 9.68 44.98 -22.04
C ALA A 188 10.69 44.21 -22.90
N SER A 189 10.34 43.02 -23.42
CA SER A 189 11.28 42.10 -24.08
C SER A 189 11.04 41.87 -25.57
N GLY A 190 9.96 42.42 -26.16
CA GLY A 190 9.68 42.32 -27.60
C GLY A 190 9.44 40.89 -28.14
N ALA A 191 9.18 39.92 -27.27
CA ALA A 191 9.04 38.51 -27.64
C ALA A 191 7.58 38.12 -27.98
N VAL A 192 7.40 37.17 -28.90
CA VAL A 192 6.09 36.69 -29.36
C VAL A 192 5.41 35.81 -28.31
N ALA A 193 4.14 36.11 -27.99
CA ALA A 193 3.33 35.49 -26.92
C ALA A 193 3.16 33.96 -26.98
N ALA A 194 3.48 33.32 -28.12
CA ALA A 194 3.14 31.93 -28.38
C ALA A 194 3.98 30.89 -27.59
N GLY A 195 5.03 31.31 -26.88
CA GLY A 195 5.97 30.40 -26.20
C GLY A 195 5.86 30.32 -24.67
N VAL A 196 5.16 31.24 -24.00
CA VAL A 196 5.15 31.32 -22.53
C VAL A 196 3.87 30.73 -21.98
N ARG A 197 3.93 29.51 -21.42
CA ARG A 197 2.83 28.94 -20.64
C ARG A 197 2.96 29.45 -19.20
N PRO A 198 1.98 30.22 -18.68
CA PRO A 198 2.05 30.74 -17.33
C PRO A 198 2.01 29.60 -16.30
N VAL A 199 2.88 29.68 -15.29
CA VAL A 199 2.91 28.73 -14.18
C VAL A 199 1.87 29.18 -13.15
N ILE A 200 0.67 28.62 -13.22
CA ILE A 200 -0.45 29.04 -12.36
C ILE A 200 -0.67 28.04 -11.24
N THR A 201 -0.45 26.76 -11.55
CA THR A 201 -0.74 25.63 -10.67
C THR A 201 0.53 24.94 -10.21
N GLN A 202 0.41 24.17 -9.14
CA GLN A 202 1.45 23.23 -8.69
C GLN A 202 1.87 22.26 -9.82
N LEU A 203 0.93 21.81 -10.65
CA LEU A 203 1.19 20.95 -11.80
C LEU A 203 2.07 21.64 -12.84
N ASP A 204 1.83 22.92 -13.14
CA ASP A 204 2.64 23.66 -14.11
C ASP A 204 4.10 23.80 -13.65
N ALA A 205 4.31 24.07 -12.36
CA ALA A 205 5.65 24.16 -11.77
C ALA A 205 6.40 22.82 -11.87
N LEU A 206 5.72 21.71 -11.58
CA LEU A 206 6.26 20.36 -11.74
C LEU A 206 6.63 20.05 -13.20
N ARG A 207 5.74 20.38 -14.15
CA ARG A 207 5.99 20.17 -15.58
C ARG A 207 7.20 20.95 -16.06
N GLN A 208 7.34 22.21 -15.64
CA GLN A 208 8.50 23.02 -15.99
C GLN A 208 9.80 22.44 -15.41
N HIS A 209 9.79 22.03 -14.14
CA HIS A 209 10.95 21.40 -13.48
C HIS A 209 11.41 20.12 -14.21
N LEU A 210 10.46 19.25 -14.56
CA LEU A 210 10.74 17.95 -15.20
C LEU A 210 11.07 18.06 -16.71
N ALA A 211 10.82 19.21 -17.32
CA ALA A 211 11.04 19.42 -18.75
C ALA A 211 12.52 19.26 -19.17
N THR A 212 13.48 19.35 -18.25
CA THR A 212 14.93 19.30 -18.54
C THR A 212 15.65 18.15 -17.83
N GLY A 213 16.80 17.73 -18.35
CA GLY A 213 17.65 16.67 -17.77
C GLY A 213 17.14 15.23 -17.92
N THR A 214 17.72 14.31 -17.15
CA THR A 214 17.25 12.93 -16.98
C THR A 214 16.67 12.81 -15.58
N ASN A 215 15.45 12.30 -15.46
CA ASN A 215 14.70 12.32 -14.21
C ASN A 215 14.25 10.92 -13.80
N TYR A 216 14.45 10.58 -12.53
CA TYR A 216 13.75 9.49 -11.85
C TYR A 216 12.67 10.10 -10.98
N VAL A 217 11.42 9.91 -11.38
CA VAL A 217 10.26 10.48 -10.71
C VAL A 217 9.56 9.41 -9.87
N LEU A 218 9.45 9.68 -8.58
CA LEU A 218 8.66 8.87 -7.64
C LEU A 218 7.44 9.67 -7.23
N VAL A 219 6.25 9.20 -7.58
CA VAL A 219 5.00 9.78 -7.10
C VAL A 219 4.50 8.97 -5.92
N PHE A 220 4.06 9.65 -4.86
CA PHE A 220 3.41 9.03 -3.71
C PHE A 220 2.05 9.67 -3.45
N VAL A 221 1.01 8.85 -3.55
CA VAL A 221 -0.40 9.21 -3.32
C VAL A 221 -0.77 8.72 -1.92
N HIS A 222 -1.06 9.66 -1.01
CA HIS A 222 -1.09 9.37 0.43
C HIS A 222 -2.33 8.61 0.92
N GLY A 223 -2.28 8.13 2.17
CA GLY A 223 -3.42 7.50 2.84
C GLY A 223 -4.46 8.48 3.41
N TRP A 224 -5.54 7.94 3.96
CA TRP A 224 -6.70 8.72 4.41
C TRP A 224 -6.51 9.51 5.71
N ARG A 225 -5.46 9.26 6.49
CA ARG A 225 -5.13 10.06 7.69
C ARG A 225 -4.20 11.24 7.39
N HIS A 226 -3.86 11.45 6.13
CA HIS A 226 -2.77 12.34 5.73
C HIS A 226 -3.24 13.47 4.84
N ASP A 227 -2.40 14.49 4.79
CA ASP A 227 -2.46 15.63 3.89
C ASP A 227 -1.04 16.21 3.74
N ALA A 228 -0.86 17.28 2.97
CA ALA A 228 0.46 17.86 2.77
C ALA A 228 0.90 18.84 3.88
N ARG A 229 0.25 18.85 5.06
CA ARG A 229 0.58 19.81 6.13
C ARG A 229 2.03 19.70 6.58
N VAL A 230 2.51 20.76 7.20
CA VAL A 230 3.83 20.76 7.83
C VAL A 230 3.86 19.76 8.99
N GLY A 231 4.85 18.89 8.96
CA GLY A 231 5.07 17.79 9.88
C GLY A 231 4.30 16.51 9.53
N ASP A 232 3.58 16.41 8.41
CA ASP A 232 2.86 15.17 8.05
C ASP A 232 3.80 13.95 7.92
N GLY A 233 3.34 12.79 8.39
CA GLY A 233 4.12 11.54 8.39
C GLY A 233 4.36 10.97 7.00
N ASN A 234 3.37 11.03 6.10
CA ASN A 234 3.54 10.55 4.73
C ASN A 234 4.44 11.46 3.90
N VAL A 235 4.46 12.77 4.18
CA VAL A 235 5.46 13.68 3.60
C VAL A 235 6.87 13.31 4.07
N ALA A 236 7.03 12.95 5.36
CA ALA A 236 8.30 12.45 5.88
C ALA A 236 8.70 11.12 5.21
N ASP A 237 7.78 10.18 5.06
CA ASP A 237 8.03 8.91 4.38
C ASP A 237 8.43 9.09 2.91
N LEU A 238 7.79 10.02 2.20
CA LEU A 238 8.18 10.33 0.82
C LEU A 238 9.61 10.89 0.76
N ARG A 239 10.02 11.74 1.71
CA ARG A 239 11.42 12.20 1.80
C ARG A 239 12.38 11.03 2.04
N LEU A 240 12.00 10.10 2.91
CA LEU A 240 12.79 8.89 3.17
C LEU A 240 12.93 8.05 1.89
N TYR A 241 11.85 7.82 1.16
CA TYR A 241 11.89 7.12 -0.12
C TYR A 241 12.76 7.84 -1.16
N ALA A 242 12.62 9.15 -1.28
CA ALA A 242 13.39 9.95 -2.22
C ALA A 242 14.90 9.87 -1.93
N ALA A 243 15.28 9.91 -0.65
CA ALA A 243 16.67 9.76 -0.24
C ALA A 243 17.20 8.34 -0.51
N HIS A 244 16.39 7.29 -0.29
CA HIS A 244 16.75 5.92 -0.68
C HIS A 244 16.97 5.81 -2.19
N VAL A 245 16.06 6.36 -3.00
CA VAL A 245 16.16 6.36 -4.47
C VAL A 245 17.44 7.07 -4.92
N ALA A 246 17.76 8.23 -4.34
CA ALA A 246 19.01 8.95 -4.62
C ALA A 246 20.24 8.09 -4.29
N ARG A 247 20.23 7.41 -3.14
CA ARG A 247 21.28 6.48 -2.74
C ARG A 247 21.42 5.31 -3.72
N PHE A 248 20.32 4.67 -4.11
CA PHE A 248 20.32 3.50 -4.99
C PHE A 248 20.79 3.83 -6.41
N LEU A 249 20.50 5.03 -6.91
CA LEU A 249 21.07 5.54 -8.17
C LEU A 249 22.57 5.81 -8.04
N GLN A 250 23.02 6.39 -6.94
CA GLN A 250 24.45 6.59 -6.66
C GLN A 250 25.21 5.25 -6.55
N GLN A 251 24.60 4.19 -6.04
CA GLN A 251 25.22 2.86 -6.02
C GLN A 251 25.38 2.27 -7.43
N ARG A 252 24.50 2.64 -8.37
CA ARG A 252 24.56 2.20 -9.78
C ARG A 252 25.55 3.00 -10.61
N CYS A 253 25.98 4.18 -10.15
CA CYS A 253 26.93 5.06 -10.85
C CYS A 253 28.16 4.36 -11.45
N PRO A 254 28.90 3.52 -10.71
CA PRO A 254 30.12 2.90 -11.24
C PRO A 254 29.87 1.97 -12.44
N THR A 255 28.64 1.45 -12.56
CA THR A 255 28.24 0.46 -13.58
C THR A 255 27.29 1.03 -14.63
N SER A 256 26.74 2.22 -14.39
CA SER A 256 25.79 2.92 -15.26
C SER A 256 26.01 4.43 -15.15
N PRO A 257 26.77 5.04 -16.08
CA PRO A 257 27.01 6.49 -16.08
C PRO A 257 25.72 7.32 -16.11
N LYS A 258 24.68 6.83 -16.79
CA LYS A 258 23.35 7.47 -16.83
C LYS A 258 22.71 7.60 -15.45
N ALA A 259 22.96 6.65 -14.55
CA ALA A 259 22.44 6.71 -13.18
C ALA A 259 22.99 7.92 -12.41
N CYS A 260 24.23 8.36 -12.69
CA CYS A 260 24.82 9.53 -12.06
C CYS A 260 24.23 10.86 -12.51
N GLU A 261 23.78 10.93 -13.77
CA GLU A 261 23.18 12.13 -14.34
C GLU A 261 21.68 12.25 -14.01
N THR A 262 21.09 11.20 -13.46
CA THR A 262 19.66 11.11 -13.20
C THR A 262 19.30 11.84 -11.92
N LYS A 263 18.46 12.87 -12.04
CA LYS A 263 17.93 13.65 -10.91
C LYS A 263 16.72 12.97 -10.31
N VAL A 264 16.66 12.89 -8.98
CA VAL A 264 15.50 12.35 -8.26
C VAL A 264 14.49 13.47 -8.01
N THR A 265 13.25 13.28 -8.47
CA THR A 265 12.12 14.14 -8.11
C THR A 265 11.03 13.29 -7.49
N ALA A 266 10.76 13.51 -6.21
CA ALA A 266 9.64 12.91 -5.50
C ALA A 266 8.44 13.85 -5.54
N ILE A 267 7.25 13.36 -5.89
CA ILE A 267 6.02 14.14 -5.99
C ILE A 267 5.02 13.60 -4.99
N TYR A 268 4.60 14.44 -4.05
CA TYR A 268 3.54 14.14 -3.11
C TYR A 268 2.20 14.54 -3.72
N VAL A 269 1.29 13.58 -3.89
CA VAL A 269 -0.08 13.86 -4.31
C VAL A 269 -0.94 13.98 -3.06
N GLY A 270 -1.34 15.22 -2.79
CA GLY A 270 -2.11 15.66 -1.62
C GLY A 270 -3.60 15.83 -1.90
N TRP A 271 -4.44 15.50 -0.94
CA TRP A 271 -5.82 15.99 -0.80
C TRP A 271 -6.15 16.01 0.69
N ARG A 272 -7.36 16.45 1.03
CA ARG A 272 -7.81 16.39 2.40
C ARG A 272 -8.20 14.95 2.79
N GLY A 273 -7.22 14.16 3.18
CA GLY A 273 -7.42 12.83 3.75
C GLY A 273 -8.00 12.89 5.15
N ALA A 274 -7.26 13.40 6.13
CA ALA A 274 -7.72 13.42 7.52
C ALA A 274 -8.91 14.38 7.70
N ARG A 275 -9.98 13.91 8.37
CA ARG A 275 -11.07 14.78 8.85
C ARG A 275 -10.88 15.24 10.29
N VAL A 276 -10.13 14.50 11.09
CA VAL A 276 -9.88 14.77 12.51
C VAL A 276 -8.42 15.16 12.71
N ASP A 277 -8.18 16.18 13.52
CA ASP A 277 -6.81 16.52 13.96
C ASP A 277 -6.37 15.63 15.13
N GLU A 278 -5.88 14.42 14.81
CA GLU A 278 -5.38 13.44 15.78
C GLU A 278 -4.28 14.02 16.68
N ARG A 279 -3.46 14.96 16.17
CA ARG A 279 -2.43 15.66 16.95
C ARG A 279 -3.05 16.57 18.00
N GLY A 280 -4.07 17.33 17.62
CA GLY A 280 -4.89 18.10 18.55
C GLY A 280 -5.47 17.20 19.65
N LEU A 281 -5.98 16.01 19.29
CA LEU A 281 -6.52 15.05 20.27
C LEU A 281 -5.48 14.54 21.26
N ARG A 282 -4.30 14.13 20.78
CA ARG A 282 -3.19 13.68 21.64
C ARG A 282 -2.70 14.81 22.54
N ASN A 283 -2.58 16.02 22.01
CA ASN A 283 -2.18 17.18 22.79
C ASN A 283 -3.22 17.56 23.86
N LEU A 284 -4.52 17.35 23.60
CA LEU A 284 -5.60 17.70 24.53
C LEU A 284 -5.87 16.63 25.59
N PHE A 285 -5.75 15.35 25.25
CA PHE A 285 -6.16 14.23 26.11
C PHE A 285 -5.01 13.27 26.51
N GLY A 286 -3.77 13.57 26.11
CA GLY A 286 -2.59 12.74 26.34
C GLY A 286 -2.52 11.52 25.42
N ASP A 287 -1.37 10.83 25.39
CA ASP A 287 -1.10 9.76 24.42
C ASP A 287 -1.97 8.50 24.60
N ALA A 288 -2.23 8.08 25.84
CA ALA A 288 -3.00 6.85 26.08
C ALA A 288 -4.49 7.01 25.70
N VAL A 289 -5.11 8.11 26.16
CA VAL A 289 -6.53 8.36 25.96
C VAL A 289 -6.78 9.02 24.60
N GLY A 290 -6.02 10.07 24.27
CA GLY A 290 -6.08 10.74 22.98
C GLY A 290 -5.59 9.87 21.80
N GLY A 291 -4.64 8.96 22.02
CA GLY A 291 -4.23 7.97 21.02
C GLY A 291 -5.33 6.95 20.73
N PHE A 292 -5.92 6.33 21.76
CA PHE A 292 -7.03 5.39 21.60
C PHE A 292 -8.26 6.03 20.93
N PHE A 293 -8.68 7.21 21.40
CA PHE A 293 -9.79 7.93 20.78
C PHE A 293 -9.43 8.45 19.39
N GLY A 294 -8.18 8.85 19.16
CA GLY A 294 -7.65 9.21 17.85
C GLY A 294 -7.78 8.05 16.86
N ASP A 295 -7.34 6.85 17.24
CA ASP A 295 -7.37 5.69 16.34
C ASP A 295 -8.79 5.22 16.00
N VAL A 296 -9.69 5.20 16.99
CA VAL A 296 -11.11 4.83 16.78
C VAL A 296 -11.84 5.88 15.95
N SER A 297 -11.62 7.17 16.24
CA SER A 297 -12.27 8.27 15.52
C SER A 297 -11.77 8.42 14.10
N ALA A 298 -10.46 8.29 13.92
CA ALA A 298 -9.86 8.22 12.62
C ALA A 298 -10.51 7.07 11.87
N ALA A 299 -10.52 5.84 12.40
CA ALA A 299 -11.10 4.69 11.70
C ALA A 299 -12.53 4.95 11.17
N ALA A 300 -13.33 5.74 11.90
CA ALA A 300 -14.66 6.19 11.47
C ALA A 300 -14.65 7.16 10.26
N THR A 301 -13.60 7.96 10.07
CA THR A 301 -13.48 8.89 8.93
C THR A 301 -13.12 8.19 7.62
N LEU A 302 -12.55 6.98 7.64
CA LEU A 302 -12.24 6.21 6.43
C LEU A 302 -13.46 6.10 5.49
N PHE A 303 -14.69 5.90 6.01
CA PHE A 303 -15.92 5.78 5.21
C PHE A 303 -16.25 7.02 4.41
N ASP A 304 -16.13 8.16 5.06
CA ASP A 304 -16.52 9.42 4.47
C ASP A 304 -15.44 9.93 3.49
N ARG A 305 -14.18 9.49 3.67
CA ARG A 305 -13.06 9.90 2.82
C ARG A 305 -12.87 9.00 1.60
N LYS A 306 -13.36 7.75 1.63
CA LYS A 306 -13.27 6.85 0.49
C LYS A 306 -13.98 7.39 -0.77
N PRO A 307 -15.26 7.82 -0.73
CA PRO A 307 -15.92 8.42 -1.89
C PRO A 307 -15.19 9.65 -2.44
N VAL A 308 -14.57 10.45 -1.55
CA VAL A 308 -13.76 11.61 -1.95
C VAL A 308 -12.52 11.15 -2.74
N SER A 309 -11.82 10.11 -2.28
CA SER A 309 -10.68 9.55 -3.02
C SER A 309 -11.08 9.04 -4.42
N GLU A 310 -12.29 8.49 -4.56
CA GLU A 310 -12.83 8.00 -5.83
C GLU A 310 -13.27 9.15 -6.75
N ALA A 311 -13.83 10.22 -6.18
CA ALA A 311 -14.21 11.43 -6.92
C ALA A 311 -13.01 12.21 -7.46
N ILE A 312 -11.91 12.29 -6.69
CA ILE A 312 -10.67 12.97 -7.10
C ILE A 312 -9.85 12.13 -8.08
N ALA A 313 -10.02 10.80 -8.08
CA ALA A 313 -9.19 9.88 -8.87
C ALA A 313 -9.03 10.27 -10.36
N PRO A 314 -10.08 10.62 -11.12
CA PRO A 314 -9.93 11.00 -12.53
C PRO A 314 -9.02 12.23 -12.73
N ALA A 315 -9.15 13.24 -11.86
CA ALA A 315 -8.35 14.45 -11.94
C ALA A 315 -6.89 14.19 -11.57
N ALA A 316 -6.65 13.40 -10.51
CA ALA A 316 -5.31 12.97 -10.12
C ALA A 316 -4.61 12.18 -11.24
N ILE A 317 -5.29 11.20 -11.84
CA ILE A 317 -4.74 10.43 -12.97
C ILE A 317 -4.45 11.33 -14.18
N SER A 318 -5.32 12.30 -14.48
CA SER A 318 -5.11 13.27 -15.57
C SER A 318 -3.85 14.13 -15.35
N ALA A 319 -3.63 14.59 -14.13
CA ALA A 319 -2.43 15.36 -13.78
C ALA A 319 -1.15 14.49 -13.87
N LEU A 320 -1.22 13.23 -13.41
CA LEU A 320 -0.09 12.29 -13.53
C LEU A 320 0.24 11.95 -14.98
N ARG A 321 -0.77 11.81 -15.86
CA ARG A 321 -0.57 11.67 -17.31
C ARG A 321 0.08 12.92 -17.91
N SER A 322 -0.25 14.11 -17.39
CA SER A 322 0.43 15.34 -17.79
C SER A 322 1.92 15.33 -17.44
N ILE A 323 2.29 14.78 -16.29
CA ILE A 323 3.69 14.55 -15.91
C ILE A 323 4.34 13.49 -16.81
N GLU A 324 3.70 12.35 -17.03
CA GLU A 324 4.17 11.29 -17.93
C GLU A 324 4.46 11.83 -19.33
N SER A 325 3.57 12.66 -19.89
CA SER A 325 3.76 13.24 -21.22
C SER A 325 5.01 14.12 -21.34
N VAL A 326 5.38 14.82 -20.26
CA VAL A 326 6.61 15.63 -20.21
C VAL A 326 7.84 14.73 -20.11
N LEU A 327 7.75 13.64 -19.35
CA LEU A 327 8.85 12.69 -19.17
C LEU A 327 9.08 11.82 -20.41
N ALA A 328 8.01 11.48 -21.14
CA ALA A 328 8.07 10.70 -22.37
C ALA A 328 8.45 11.52 -23.61
N ALA A 329 8.43 12.85 -23.51
CA ALA A 329 8.80 13.73 -24.62
C ALA A 329 10.28 13.52 -25.02
N PRO A 330 10.59 13.33 -26.32
CA PRO A 330 11.96 13.28 -26.81
C PRO A 330 12.72 14.57 -26.50
N ARG A 331 14.05 14.50 -26.50
CA ARG A 331 14.89 15.70 -26.46
C ARG A 331 14.72 16.52 -27.74
N PRO A 332 15.08 17.83 -27.74
CA PRO A 332 15.05 18.66 -28.95
C PRO A 332 15.90 18.12 -30.10
N ASP A 333 16.93 17.32 -29.81
CA ASP A 333 17.79 16.64 -30.78
C ASP A 333 17.20 15.32 -31.33
N GLY A 334 15.98 14.96 -30.91
CA GLY A 334 15.29 13.72 -31.31
C GLY A 334 15.69 12.48 -30.51
N SER A 335 16.67 12.56 -29.59
CA SER A 335 17.06 11.43 -28.76
C SER A 335 16.03 11.13 -27.66
N GLU A 336 15.79 9.85 -27.39
CA GLU A 336 14.93 9.42 -26.28
C GLU A 336 15.55 9.84 -24.93
N ARG A 337 14.70 10.29 -24.00
CA ARG A 337 15.11 10.56 -22.62
C ARG A 337 14.99 9.30 -21.80
N ASP A 338 16.01 8.97 -21.02
CA ASP A 338 16.01 7.81 -20.13
C ASP A 338 15.29 8.11 -18.80
N ASN A 339 14.17 8.83 -18.88
CA ASN A 339 13.37 9.19 -17.73
C ASN A 339 12.65 7.94 -17.18
N ARG A 340 12.38 7.95 -15.89
CA ARG A 340 11.60 6.91 -15.20
C ARG A 340 10.52 7.54 -14.34
N LEU A 341 9.36 6.87 -14.27
CA LEU A 341 8.24 7.26 -13.42
C LEU A 341 7.69 6.02 -12.72
N ILE A 342 7.73 6.02 -11.39
CA ILE A 342 7.03 5.06 -10.54
C ILE A 342 5.95 5.79 -9.74
N VAL A 343 4.73 5.25 -9.74
CA VAL A 343 3.58 5.84 -9.05
C VAL A 343 3.11 4.89 -7.97
N ALA A 344 3.33 5.26 -6.70
CA ALA A 344 2.91 4.50 -5.55
C ALA A 344 1.68 5.13 -4.88
N GLY A 345 0.69 4.32 -4.51
CA GLY A 345 -0.45 4.75 -3.70
C GLY A 345 -0.59 3.86 -2.47
N HIS A 346 -0.62 4.49 -1.29
CA HIS A 346 -0.81 3.80 -0.02
C HIS A 346 -2.26 3.90 0.46
N SER A 347 -2.84 2.83 1.00
CA SER A 347 -4.16 2.87 1.65
C SER A 347 -5.26 3.44 0.73
N LEU A 348 -5.92 4.56 1.07
CA LEU A 348 -6.87 5.23 0.16
C LEU A 348 -6.22 5.84 -1.08
N GLY A 349 -4.94 6.20 -1.07
CA GLY A 349 -4.20 6.55 -2.28
C GLY A 349 -4.04 5.35 -3.22
N GLY A 350 -3.89 4.15 -2.67
CA GLY A 350 -3.99 2.90 -3.43
C GLY A 350 -5.38 2.70 -4.03
N ASN A 351 -6.45 3.03 -3.28
CA ASN A 351 -7.83 3.02 -3.80
C ASN A 351 -8.04 4.04 -4.92
N MET A 352 -7.50 5.26 -4.78
CA MET A 352 -7.56 6.29 -5.81
C MET A 352 -6.94 5.81 -7.12
N LEU A 353 -5.72 5.25 -7.06
CA LEU A 353 -5.04 4.70 -8.24
C LEU A 353 -5.80 3.49 -8.83
N ALA A 354 -6.22 2.54 -8.00
CA ALA A 354 -6.99 1.37 -8.44
C ALA A 354 -8.30 1.77 -9.13
N THR A 355 -8.98 2.80 -8.61
CA THR A 355 -10.23 3.32 -9.18
C THR A 355 -9.98 4.06 -10.48
N GLY A 356 -9.05 5.02 -10.48
CA GLY A 356 -8.80 5.88 -11.63
C GLY A 356 -8.19 5.15 -12.83
N LEU A 357 -7.44 4.06 -12.60
CA LEU A 357 -6.78 3.30 -13.66
C LEU A 357 -7.55 2.06 -14.12
N LYS A 358 -8.60 1.63 -13.40
CA LYS A 358 -9.33 0.37 -13.69
C LYS A 358 -9.73 0.27 -15.15
N ASP A 359 -10.41 1.29 -15.67
CA ASP A 359 -10.93 1.26 -17.04
C ASP A 359 -9.82 1.30 -18.08
N ASP A 360 -8.70 1.97 -17.80
CA ASP A 360 -7.55 2.00 -18.70
C ASP A 360 -6.84 0.65 -18.76
N VAL A 361 -6.69 -0.01 -17.61
CA VAL A 361 -6.13 -1.36 -17.53
C VAL A 361 -7.04 -2.33 -18.28
N LEU A 362 -8.35 -2.30 -18.04
CA LEU A 362 -9.30 -3.16 -18.76
C LEU A 362 -9.28 -2.92 -20.26
N LYS A 363 -9.20 -1.65 -20.72
CA LYS A 363 -9.04 -1.33 -22.13
C LYS A 363 -7.71 -1.83 -22.69
N ALA A 364 -6.61 -1.70 -21.94
CA ALA A 364 -5.30 -2.20 -22.35
C ALA A 364 -5.31 -3.73 -22.49
N VAL A 365 -5.88 -4.44 -21.52
CA VAL A 365 -6.06 -5.91 -21.57
C VAL A 365 -6.93 -6.30 -22.75
N ARG A 366 -8.05 -5.63 -23.02
CA ARG A 366 -8.92 -5.99 -24.16
C ARG A 366 -8.30 -5.72 -25.53
N ARG A 367 -7.40 -4.73 -25.63
CA ARG A 367 -6.73 -4.34 -26.89
C ARG A 367 -5.40 -5.06 -27.11
N HIS A 368 -4.86 -5.69 -26.08
CA HIS A 368 -3.57 -6.38 -26.14
C HIS A 368 -3.61 -7.52 -27.17
N ARG A 369 -2.54 -7.70 -27.94
CA ARG A 369 -2.40 -8.76 -28.93
C ARG A 369 -1.43 -9.82 -28.44
N PHE A 370 -1.73 -11.07 -28.77
CA PHE A 370 -0.91 -12.22 -28.43
C PHE A 370 0.57 -11.99 -28.81
N GLY A 371 1.49 -12.31 -27.89
CA GLY A 371 2.94 -12.18 -28.09
C GLY A 371 3.48 -10.74 -28.01
N GLU A 372 2.62 -9.72 -27.93
CA GLU A 372 3.06 -8.34 -27.75
C GLU A 372 3.20 -7.98 -26.26
N SER A 373 4.15 -7.10 -25.94
CA SER A 373 4.25 -6.56 -24.59
C SER A 373 3.05 -5.65 -24.29
N LEU A 374 2.37 -5.90 -23.18
CA LEU A 374 1.35 -5.00 -22.63
C LEU A 374 2.04 -3.73 -22.10
N PRO A 375 1.73 -2.55 -22.66
CA PRO A 375 2.40 -1.33 -22.26
C PRO A 375 1.93 -0.85 -20.88
N PRO A 376 2.80 -0.16 -20.09
CA PRO A 376 2.40 0.45 -18.83
C PRO A 376 1.20 1.38 -18.99
N VAL A 377 0.28 1.34 -18.03
CA VAL A 377 -0.93 2.18 -18.03
C VAL A 377 -0.69 3.61 -17.55
N LEU A 378 0.34 3.80 -16.73
CA LEU A 378 0.81 5.08 -16.22
C LEU A 378 2.28 4.92 -15.78
N GLY A 379 3.16 5.78 -16.28
CA GLY A 379 4.58 5.75 -16.00
C GLY A 379 5.26 4.47 -16.48
N ASN A 380 6.19 3.95 -15.69
CA ASN A 380 6.80 2.65 -15.90
C ASN A 380 6.17 1.55 -15.02
N LEU A 381 5.71 1.92 -13.82
CA LEU A 381 5.11 1.00 -12.86
C LEU A 381 4.16 1.75 -11.93
N VAL A 382 3.00 1.14 -11.67
CA VAL A 382 2.09 1.55 -10.60
C VAL A 382 2.19 0.53 -9.46
N VAL A 383 2.36 1.02 -8.23
CA VAL A 383 2.44 0.21 -7.01
C VAL A 383 1.31 0.59 -6.05
N LEU A 384 0.48 -0.38 -5.67
CA LEU A 384 -0.59 -0.22 -4.68
C LEU A 384 -0.12 -0.87 -3.37
N ILE A 385 0.15 -0.06 -2.35
CA ILE A 385 0.67 -0.53 -1.06
C ILE A 385 -0.50 -0.56 -0.06
N ASN A 386 -0.79 -1.73 0.50
CA ASN A 386 -1.90 -1.95 1.43
C ASN A 386 -3.19 -1.23 0.98
N PRO A 387 -3.65 -1.42 -0.28
CA PRO A 387 -4.72 -0.61 -0.82
C PRO A 387 -6.04 -0.88 -0.10
N ALA A 388 -6.67 0.19 0.40
CA ALA A 388 -8.02 0.16 0.98
C ALA A 388 -9.08 0.17 -0.13
N SER A 389 -8.98 -0.81 -1.05
CA SER A 389 -9.78 -0.95 -2.25
C SER A 389 -10.40 -2.34 -2.30
N GLU A 390 -11.65 -2.45 -2.74
CA GLU A 390 -12.30 -3.73 -2.98
C GLU A 390 -11.49 -4.58 -3.94
N ALA A 391 -11.37 -5.87 -3.62
CA ALA A 391 -10.72 -6.85 -4.47
C ALA A 391 -11.40 -6.96 -5.85
N SER A 392 -12.70 -6.65 -5.94
CA SER A 392 -13.46 -6.63 -7.19
C SER A 392 -12.86 -5.72 -8.27
N LYS A 393 -12.14 -4.66 -7.89
CA LYS A 393 -11.43 -3.79 -8.84
C LYS A 393 -10.26 -4.53 -9.50
N TRP A 394 -9.57 -5.39 -8.74
CA TRP A 394 -8.47 -6.22 -9.22
C TRP A 394 -8.96 -7.49 -9.93
N THR A 395 -9.93 -8.20 -9.35
CA THR A 395 -10.48 -9.41 -9.98
C THR A 395 -11.16 -9.12 -11.31
N ALA A 396 -11.66 -7.90 -11.54
CA ALA A 396 -12.10 -7.46 -12.86
C ALA A 396 -10.98 -7.50 -13.91
N ILE A 397 -9.74 -7.13 -13.54
CA ILE A 397 -8.56 -7.22 -14.41
C ILE A 397 -8.21 -8.69 -14.64
N GLN A 398 -8.14 -9.49 -13.57
CA GLN A 398 -7.85 -10.92 -13.69
C GLN A 398 -8.88 -11.64 -14.55
N ARG A 399 -10.16 -11.32 -14.40
CA ARG A 399 -11.25 -11.87 -15.22
C ARG A 399 -11.11 -11.48 -16.69
N ALA A 400 -10.75 -10.23 -16.98
CA ALA A 400 -10.50 -9.79 -18.35
C ALA A 400 -9.29 -10.47 -19.01
N VAL A 401 -8.28 -10.86 -18.23
CA VAL A 401 -7.17 -11.68 -18.71
C VAL A 401 -7.63 -13.13 -18.88
N TRP A 402 -8.31 -13.68 -17.88
CA TRP A 402 -8.83 -15.06 -17.85
C TRP A 402 -9.73 -15.38 -19.04
N GLU A 403 -10.60 -14.44 -19.45
CA GLU A 403 -11.46 -14.57 -20.64
C GLU A 403 -10.68 -14.78 -21.95
N ARG A 404 -9.35 -14.62 -21.93
CA ARG A 404 -8.48 -14.67 -23.11
C ARG A 404 -7.41 -15.76 -23.05
N ILE A 405 -7.30 -16.50 -21.94
CA ILE A 405 -6.22 -17.47 -21.71
C ILE A 405 -6.74 -18.76 -21.10
N ALA A 406 -6.11 -19.87 -21.46
CA ALA A 406 -6.21 -21.16 -20.81
C ALA A 406 -5.03 -21.35 -19.82
N LEU A 407 -5.34 -21.59 -18.54
CA LEU A 407 -4.33 -21.78 -17.50
C LEU A 407 -4.07 -23.25 -17.15
N HIS A 408 -5.09 -24.10 -17.30
CA HIS A 408 -5.00 -25.53 -16.99
C HIS A 408 -5.78 -26.33 -18.03
N PRO A 409 -5.34 -27.56 -18.37
CA PRO A 409 -6.08 -28.44 -19.25
C PRO A 409 -7.30 -29.03 -18.53
N ASP A 410 -8.39 -29.22 -19.26
CA ASP A 410 -9.61 -29.89 -18.79
C ASP A 410 -10.26 -30.69 -19.94
N GLU A 411 -11.52 -31.13 -19.77
CA GLU A 411 -12.25 -31.89 -20.80
C GLU A 411 -12.44 -31.11 -22.11
N HIS A 412 -12.40 -29.78 -22.06
CA HIS A 412 -12.62 -28.89 -23.20
C HIS A 412 -11.35 -28.14 -23.62
N ILE A 413 -10.38 -27.98 -22.73
CA ILE A 413 -9.13 -27.25 -22.95
C ILE A 413 -7.96 -28.23 -23.06
N SER A 414 -7.30 -28.22 -24.21
CA SER A 414 -6.15 -29.11 -24.44
C SER A 414 -4.86 -28.59 -23.81
N ALA A 415 -3.90 -29.49 -23.52
CA ALA A 415 -2.56 -29.08 -23.06
C ALA A 415 -1.81 -28.22 -24.11
N ALA A 416 -2.11 -28.41 -25.40
CA ALA A 416 -1.53 -27.60 -26.48
C ALA A 416 -2.06 -26.16 -26.47
N GLU A 417 -3.33 -25.97 -26.10
CA GLU A 417 -3.95 -24.64 -25.96
C GLU A 417 -3.35 -23.88 -24.78
N VAL A 418 -3.19 -24.54 -23.62
CA VAL A 418 -2.48 -23.95 -22.47
C VAL A 418 -1.03 -23.57 -22.84
N ALA A 419 -0.34 -24.42 -23.59
CA ALA A 419 1.02 -24.13 -24.05
C ALA A 419 1.08 -22.97 -25.05
N HIS A 420 0.07 -22.83 -25.92
CA HIS A 420 -0.08 -21.69 -26.81
C HIS A 420 -0.28 -20.40 -26.00
N ASP A 421 -1.24 -20.40 -25.08
CA ASP A 421 -1.64 -19.23 -24.31
C ASP A 421 -0.59 -18.76 -23.30
N ALA A 422 0.37 -19.62 -22.93
CA ALA A 422 1.58 -19.22 -22.21
C ALA A 422 2.40 -18.15 -22.97
N GLY A 423 2.24 -18.06 -24.30
CA GLY A 423 2.82 -17.02 -25.15
C GLY A 423 2.02 -15.72 -25.23
N THR A 424 0.87 -15.61 -24.54
CA THR A 424 0.02 -14.39 -24.58
C THR A 424 0.83 -13.16 -24.24
N PHE A 425 1.60 -13.20 -23.15
CA PHE A 425 2.57 -12.18 -22.80
C PHE A 425 3.98 -12.67 -23.10
N PRO A 426 4.84 -11.86 -23.74
CA PRO A 426 6.16 -12.31 -24.14
C PRO A 426 7.07 -12.54 -22.91
N PRO A 427 8.14 -13.33 -23.04
CA PRO A 427 9.05 -13.65 -21.93
C PRO A 427 9.68 -12.43 -21.25
N ASP A 428 9.80 -11.32 -21.97
CA ASP A 428 10.34 -10.06 -21.50
C ASP A 428 9.30 -9.13 -20.84
N GLN A 429 8.02 -9.54 -20.80
CA GLN A 429 6.96 -8.77 -20.15
C GLN A 429 7.31 -8.46 -18.70
N ARG A 430 7.30 -7.16 -18.39
CA ARG A 430 7.51 -6.60 -17.05
C ARG A 430 6.17 -6.42 -16.34
N PRO A 431 6.17 -6.38 -14.99
CA PRO A 431 4.99 -5.91 -14.27
C PRO A 431 4.69 -4.46 -14.66
N VAL A 432 3.41 -4.15 -14.88
CA VAL A 432 2.93 -2.79 -15.15
C VAL A 432 2.12 -2.23 -13.99
N LEU A 433 1.52 -3.12 -13.20
CA LEU A 433 0.73 -2.79 -12.03
C LEU A 433 0.96 -3.87 -10.98
N VAL A 434 1.36 -3.43 -9.80
CA VAL A 434 1.69 -4.27 -8.67
C VAL A 434 0.83 -3.84 -7.49
N SER A 435 0.16 -4.77 -6.83
CA SER A 435 -0.41 -4.56 -5.50
C SER A 435 0.39 -5.38 -4.50
N VAL A 436 0.78 -4.77 -3.37
CA VAL A 436 1.45 -5.44 -2.26
C VAL A 436 0.65 -5.19 -1.00
N THR A 437 0.23 -6.28 -0.34
CA THR A 437 -0.56 -6.21 0.90
C THR A 437 0.08 -7.06 1.98
N ALA A 438 0.17 -6.53 3.20
CA ALA A 438 0.68 -7.25 4.36
C ALA A 438 -0.16 -8.51 4.63
N ALA A 439 0.50 -9.66 4.72
CA ALA A 439 -0.11 -10.96 4.85
C ALA A 439 -0.35 -11.29 6.32
N LEU A 440 -1.59 -11.66 6.66
CA LEU A 440 -1.92 -12.08 8.03
C LEU A 440 -1.37 -13.47 8.39
N ALA A 441 -1.28 -14.38 7.42
CA ALA A 441 -1.04 -15.81 7.69
C ALA A 441 -0.36 -16.55 6.54
N PHE A 442 0.43 -17.57 6.91
CA PHE A 442 0.88 -18.63 6.02
C PHE A 442 0.21 -19.97 6.40
N PRO A 443 -0.26 -20.78 5.44
CA PRO A 443 -0.42 -20.51 4.01
C PRO A 443 -1.62 -19.58 3.74
N ALA A 444 -1.85 -19.25 2.46
CA ALA A 444 -3.07 -18.57 2.04
C ALA A 444 -4.33 -19.30 2.54
N GLY A 445 -5.26 -18.55 3.13
CA GLY A 445 -6.43 -19.10 3.83
C GLY A 445 -6.17 -19.81 5.16
N GLY A 446 -4.95 -19.73 5.72
CA GLY A 446 -4.56 -20.33 7.01
C GLY A 446 -4.45 -21.86 6.98
N LEU A 447 -3.97 -22.48 8.05
CA LEU A 447 -3.82 -23.95 8.20
C LEU A 447 -5.16 -24.64 8.53
N ARG A 448 -5.46 -25.74 7.81
CA ARG A 448 -6.56 -26.67 8.12
C ARG A 448 -6.06 -27.78 9.06
N PRO A 449 -6.94 -28.43 9.84
CA PRO A 449 -6.56 -29.60 10.64
C PRO A 449 -5.88 -30.71 9.82
N GLY A 450 -6.36 -30.95 8.59
CA GLY A 450 -5.75 -31.90 7.66
C GLY A 450 -4.35 -31.50 7.20
N ASP A 451 -4.07 -30.20 7.08
CA ASP A 451 -2.72 -29.71 6.74
C ASP A 451 -1.75 -30.08 7.85
N CYS A 452 -2.13 -29.86 9.11
CA CYS A 452 -1.28 -30.18 10.25
C CYS A 452 -1.07 -31.68 10.44
N ALA A 453 -2.11 -32.49 10.22
CA ALA A 453 -1.97 -33.95 10.21
C ALA A 453 -0.95 -34.39 9.15
N TRP A 454 -1.05 -33.87 7.93
CA TRP A 454 -0.11 -34.18 6.84
C TRP A 454 1.30 -33.66 7.11
N ILE A 455 1.45 -32.43 7.61
CA ILE A 455 2.76 -31.86 8.02
C ILE A 455 3.41 -32.73 9.09
N GLY A 456 2.63 -33.31 10.02
CA GLY A 456 3.12 -34.17 11.08
C GLY A 456 3.57 -35.57 10.63
N LEU A 457 3.31 -35.97 9.39
CA LEU A 457 3.69 -37.30 8.90
C LEU A 457 5.20 -37.44 8.75
N GLU A 458 5.76 -38.46 9.40
CA GLU A 458 7.15 -38.90 9.27
C GLU A 458 7.22 -40.14 8.37
N ILE A 459 6.87 -39.94 7.10
CA ILE A 459 6.93 -40.97 6.06
C ILE A 459 8.00 -40.55 5.06
N ASP A 460 8.74 -41.52 4.53
CA ASP A 460 9.67 -41.34 3.41
C ASP A 460 8.89 -41.48 2.10
N ASP A 461 8.48 -40.34 1.53
CA ASP A 461 7.74 -40.24 0.28
C ASP A 461 8.23 -39.03 -0.53
N GLY A 462 7.70 -38.84 -1.74
CA GLY A 462 8.06 -37.71 -2.62
C GLY A 462 7.77 -36.31 -2.02
N PHE A 463 7.03 -36.23 -0.91
CA PHE A 463 6.68 -34.98 -0.23
C PHE A 463 7.50 -34.71 1.03
N GLN A 464 8.42 -35.60 1.43
CA GLN A 464 9.22 -35.43 2.66
C GLN A 464 9.95 -34.09 2.69
N ALA A 465 10.60 -33.71 1.59
CA ALA A 465 11.31 -32.43 1.46
C ALA A 465 10.35 -31.23 1.57
N ALA A 466 9.13 -31.34 1.05
CA ALA A 466 8.13 -30.29 1.14
C ALA A 466 7.63 -30.12 2.58
N ARG A 467 7.34 -31.23 3.28
CA ARG A 467 6.97 -31.21 4.70
C ARG A 467 8.06 -30.55 5.55
N GLN A 468 9.33 -30.88 5.32
CA GLN A 468 10.45 -30.25 6.03
C GLN A 468 10.53 -28.74 5.78
N ARG A 469 10.39 -28.28 4.52
CA ARG A 469 10.36 -26.84 4.21
C ARG A 469 9.19 -26.12 4.88
N ILE A 470 8.01 -26.74 4.90
CA ILE A 470 6.82 -26.17 5.55
C ILE A 470 7.05 -26.08 7.06
N ARG A 471 7.59 -27.11 7.71
CA ARG A 471 7.93 -27.07 9.16
C ARG A 471 8.92 -25.96 9.47
N GLN A 472 9.97 -25.79 8.65
CA GLN A 472 10.93 -24.69 8.81
C GLN A 472 10.26 -23.32 8.67
N ARG A 473 9.38 -23.15 7.67
CA ARG A 473 8.64 -21.90 7.46
C ARG A 473 7.69 -21.62 8.64
N LEU A 474 6.92 -22.62 9.08
CA LEU A 474 6.03 -22.48 10.23
C LEU A 474 6.78 -22.17 11.53
N ALA A 475 7.93 -22.81 11.78
CA ALA A 475 8.74 -22.49 12.95
C ALA A 475 9.21 -21.02 12.96
N SER A 476 9.54 -20.47 11.78
CA SER A 476 9.85 -19.04 11.66
C SER A 476 8.63 -18.15 11.89
N THR A 477 7.44 -18.56 11.43
CA THR A 477 6.19 -17.81 11.60
C THR A 477 5.62 -17.91 13.01
N ASP A 478 5.76 -19.04 13.70
CA ASP A 478 5.30 -19.24 15.09
C ASP A 478 5.92 -18.19 16.03
N THR A 479 7.22 -17.88 15.84
CA THR A 479 7.90 -16.82 16.60
C THR A 479 7.44 -15.40 16.27
N MET A 480 6.85 -15.17 15.09
CA MET A 480 6.28 -13.86 14.72
C MET A 480 4.99 -13.55 15.52
N PHE A 481 4.33 -14.58 16.06
CA PHE A 481 3.07 -14.42 16.79
C PHE A 481 3.26 -14.23 18.29
N ASP A 482 4.39 -14.68 18.85
CA ASP A 482 4.74 -14.48 20.25
C ASP A 482 5.03 -13.00 20.59
N SER A 483 5.43 -12.19 19.61
CA SER A 483 5.61 -10.73 19.76
C SER A 483 4.30 -9.92 19.74
N GLY A 484 3.16 -10.58 19.48
CA GLY A 484 1.88 -9.91 19.22
C GLY A 484 1.78 -9.48 17.77
N VAL A 485 0.80 -10.01 17.05
CA VAL A 485 0.70 -9.84 15.59
C VAL A 485 0.45 -8.39 15.23
N ASP A 486 1.48 -7.76 14.71
CA ASP A 486 1.48 -6.42 14.17
C ASP A 486 1.20 -6.48 12.67
N TYR A 487 -0.06 -6.75 12.32
CA TYR A 487 -0.52 -6.84 10.92
C TYR A 487 -1.39 -5.65 10.53
N ASP A 488 -1.67 -5.53 9.24
CA ASP A 488 -2.59 -4.52 8.71
C ASP A 488 -4.06 -4.83 9.05
N TRP A 489 -4.43 -4.58 10.30
CA TRP A 489 -5.82 -4.72 10.77
C TRP A 489 -6.78 -3.76 10.05
N ALA A 490 -6.27 -2.63 9.55
CA ALA A 490 -7.07 -1.60 8.88
C ALA A 490 -7.62 -2.10 7.54
N THR A 491 -6.79 -2.76 6.72
CA THR A 491 -7.27 -3.35 5.45
C THR A 491 -7.79 -4.77 5.62
N HIS A 492 -7.30 -5.54 6.59
CA HIS A 492 -7.73 -6.94 6.75
C HIS A 492 -9.07 -7.09 7.48
N ASP A 493 -9.26 -6.41 8.63
CA ASP A 493 -10.47 -6.63 9.46
C ASP A 493 -11.44 -5.47 9.37
N LEU A 494 -10.92 -4.26 9.47
CA LEU A 494 -11.71 -3.06 9.58
C LEU A 494 -12.46 -2.79 8.26
N PHE A 495 -11.75 -2.78 7.12
CA PHE A 495 -12.37 -2.52 5.81
C PHE A 495 -13.55 -3.48 5.47
N PRO A 496 -13.44 -4.82 5.61
CA PRO A 496 -14.56 -5.72 5.35
C PRO A 496 -15.75 -5.53 6.30
N THR A 497 -15.48 -5.24 7.57
CA THR A 497 -16.52 -4.98 8.58
C THR A 497 -17.48 -3.88 8.13
N PHE A 498 -16.97 -2.85 7.46
CA PHE A 498 -17.79 -1.75 6.93
C PHE A 498 -18.60 -2.10 5.70
N LYS A 499 -18.19 -3.12 4.98
CA LYS A 499 -18.98 -3.72 3.90
C LYS A 499 -19.96 -4.75 4.44
N LEU A 500 -20.24 -4.73 5.75
CA LEU A 500 -21.09 -5.71 6.43
C LEU A 500 -20.55 -7.14 6.27
N ASP A 501 -19.23 -7.31 6.13
CA ASP A 501 -18.57 -8.60 6.20
C ASP A 501 -17.82 -8.71 7.54
N PHE A 502 -18.43 -9.40 8.48
CA PHE A 502 -17.92 -9.56 9.84
C PHE A 502 -17.03 -10.81 9.99
N ARG A 503 -16.80 -11.59 8.92
CA ARG A 503 -15.94 -12.79 8.96
C ARG A 503 -14.49 -12.46 9.36
N PRO A 504 -13.85 -11.40 8.84
CA PRO A 504 -12.50 -11.04 9.30
C PRO A 504 -12.48 -10.57 10.75
N ALA A 505 -13.46 -9.75 11.17
CA ALA A 505 -13.63 -9.33 12.56
C ALA A 505 -13.85 -10.50 13.53
N SER A 506 -14.58 -11.54 13.11
CA SER A 506 -14.71 -12.79 13.85
C SER A 506 -13.35 -13.43 14.13
N GLY A 507 -12.48 -13.49 13.12
CA GLY A 507 -11.11 -13.95 13.25
C GLY A 507 -10.29 -13.08 14.20
N TYR A 508 -10.41 -11.76 14.11
CA TYR A 508 -9.77 -10.82 15.04
C TYR A 508 -10.18 -11.08 16.49
N LEU A 509 -11.48 -11.21 16.76
CA LEU A 509 -11.99 -11.48 18.10
C LEU A 509 -11.50 -12.82 18.66
N ASP A 510 -11.42 -13.88 17.83
CA ASP A 510 -10.83 -15.16 18.27
C ASP A 510 -9.33 -15.01 18.56
N ARG A 511 -8.59 -14.23 17.78
CA ARG A 511 -7.17 -13.92 18.03
C ARG A 511 -6.97 -13.17 19.34
N VAL A 512 -7.78 -12.15 19.62
CA VAL A 512 -7.72 -11.39 20.87
C VAL A 512 -8.03 -12.31 22.07
N ALA A 513 -9.06 -13.14 21.97
CA ALA A 513 -9.36 -14.14 22.99
C ALA A 513 -8.22 -15.16 23.16
N ALA A 514 -7.62 -15.61 22.06
CA ALA A 514 -6.49 -16.54 22.06
C ALA A 514 -5.28 -15.96 22.79
N ARG A 515 -4.95 -14.70 22.53
CA ARG A 515 -3.88 -13.97 23.19
C ARG A 515 -4.10 -13.85 24.69
N PHE A 516 -5.32 -13.47 25.11
CA PHE A 516 -5.64 -13.35 26.53
C PHE A 516 -5.50 -14.69 27.28
N GLU A 517 -5.82 -15.79 26.60
CA GLU A 517 -5.69 -17.15 27.15
C GLU A 517 -4.27 -17.74 27.02
N GLY A 518 -3.31 -17.02 26.43
CA GLY A 518 -1.96 -17.53 26.18
C GLY A 518 -1.91 -18.72 25.22
N ARG A 519 -2.88 -18.83 24.30
CA ARG A 519 -2.94 -19.88 23.25
C ARG A 519 -2.64 -19.30 21.87
N GLN A 520 -2.18 -20.17 20.97
CA GLN A 520 -2.07 -19.84 19.56
C GLN A 520 -3.47 -19.72 18.91
N PRO A 521 -3.71 -18.73 18.03
CA PRO A 521 -4.94 -18.63 17.27
C PRO A 521 -5.15 -19.80 16.31
N ARG A 522 -6.41 -20.09 15.97
CA ARG A 522 -6.74 -21.17 15.02
C ARG A 522 -6.16 -20.87 13.64
N GLY A 523 -5.62 -21.90 12.99
CA GLY A 523 -5.14 -21.83 11.61
C GLY A 523 -3.81 -21.10 11.42
N MET A 524 -3.13 -20.69 12.50
CA MET A 524 -1.82 -20.01 12.43
C MET A 524 -0.65 -20.92 12.76
N SER A 525 -0.88 -21.98 13.53
CA SER A 525 0.14 -22.94 13.95
C SER A 525 -0.41 -24.36 13.92
N CYS A 526 0.50 -25.33 13.75
CA CYS A 526 0.21 -26.75 13.98
C CYS A 526 0.53 -27.21 15.40
N ALA A 527 1.06 -26.32 16.26
CA ALA A 527 1.26 -26.62 17.66
C ALA A 527 -0.09 -26.86 18.35
N PRO A 528 -0.24 -27.94 19.15
CA PRO A 528 -1.46 -28.15 19.92
C PRO A 528 -1.65 -26.97 20.90
N PRO A 529 -2.84 -26.33 20.91
CA PRO A 529 -3.07 -25.19 21.79
C PRO A 529 -3.01 -25.65 23.25
N LYS A 530 -2.32 -24.88 24.10
CA LYS A 530 -2.40 -25.07 25.54
C LYS A 530 -3.85 -24.91 25.98
N PRO A 531 -4.37 -25.77 26.89
CA PRO A 531 -5.71 -25.58 27.43
C PRO A 531 -5.75 -24.26 28.20
N ALA A 532 -6.75 -23.42 27.91
CA ALA A 532 -6.96 -22.18 28.65
C ALA A 532 -7.27 -22.49 30.12
N GLY A 533 -6.74 -21.68 31.04
CA GLY A 533 -7.14 -21.73 32.44
C GLY A 533 -8.65 -21.50 32.56
N SER A 534 -9.33 -22.15 33.50
CA SER A 534 -10.79 -22.05 33.63
C SER A 534 -11.25 -20.60 33.87
N LEU A 535 -10.43 -19.79 34.54
CA LEU A 535 -10.69 -18.36 34.76
C LEU A 535 -10.56 -17.56 33.45
N ASP A 536 -9.47 -17.76 32.70
CA ASP A 536 -9.23 -17.05 31.44
C ASP A 536 -10.30 -17.39 30.41
N ALA A 537 -10.66 -18.67 30.29
CA ALA A 537 -11.74 -19.13 29.42
C ALA A 537 -13.11 -18.52 29.79
N LEU A 538 -13.36 -18.27 31.08
CA LEU A 538 -14.57 -17.59 31.55
C LEU A 538 -14.53 -16.09 31.20
N LEU A 539 -13.37 -15.45 31.39
CA LEU A 539 -13.17 -14.02 31.10
C LEU A 539 -13.24 -13.71 29.60
N THR A 540 -12.79 -14.62 28.73
CA THR A 540 -12.84 -14.47 27.28
C THR A 540 -14.13 -14.99 26.64
N LEU A 541 -15.02 -15.64 27.40
CA LEU A 541 -16.29 -16.15 26.90
C LEU A 541 -17.10 -15.08 26.13
N PRO A 542 -17.19 -13.81 26.57
CA PRO A 542 -17.86 -12.76 25.80
C PRO A 542 -17.20 -12.51 24.44
N LEU A 543 -15.86 -12.46 24.37
CA LEU A 543 -15.13 -12.26 23.12
C LEU A 543 -15.34 -13.44 22.16
N ARG A 544 -15.35 -14.67 22.67
CA ARG A 544 -15.62 -15.87 21.87
C ARG A 544 -17.05 -15.92 21.38
N ALA A 545 -18.02 -15.55 22.22
CA ALA A 545 -19.42 -15.45 21.82
C ALA A 545 -19.60 -14.40 20.72
N LEU A 546 -18.97 -13.21 20.88
CA LEU A 546 -18.97 -12.18 19.86
C LEU A 546 -18.28 -12.63 18.57
N SER A 547 -17.17 -13.37 18.66
CA SER A 547 -16.49 -13.96 17.50
C SER A 547 -17.42 -14.88 16.71
N VAL A 548 -18.14 -15.79 17.39
CA VAL A 548 -19.12 -16.67 16.75
C VAL A 548 -20.24 -15.87 16.11
N VAL A 549 -20.84 -14.93 16.86
CA VAL A 549 -21.93 -14.08 16.36
C VAL A 549 -21.50 -13.26 15.14
N ALA A 550 -20.29 -12.69 15.15
CA ALA A 550 -19.73 -11.96 14.02
C ALA A 550 -19.56 -12.88 12.80
N GLY A 551 -18.99 -14.07 13.00
CA GLY A 551 -18.75 -15.02 11.90
C GLY A 551 -20.04 -15.54 11.26
N THR A 552 -21.11 -15.64 12.05
CA THR A 552 -22.43 -16.14 11.62
C THR A 552 -23.48 -15.05 11.51
N PHE A 553 -23.09 -13.76 11.48
CA PHE A 553 -24.05 -12.66 11.46
C PHE A 553 -24.95 -12.79 10.22
N PRO A 554 -26.30 -12.77 10.37
CA PRO A 554 -27.19 -12.77 9.22
C PRO A 554 -27.00 -11.46 8.44
N PHE A 555 -27.19 -11.49 7.12
CA PHE A 555 -27.04 -10.30 6.24
C PHE A 555 -25.60 -9.86 5.94
N GLN A 556 -24.63 -10.78 6.02
CA GLN A 556 -23.27 -10.51 5.53
C GLN A 556 -23.19 -10.51 4.00
N VAL A 557 -22.26 -9.73 3.44
CA VAL A 557 -22.01 -9.74 1.99
C VAL A 557 -21.50 -11.11 1.54
N SER A 558 -22.26 -11.73 0.63
CA SER A 558 -21.95 -13.05 0.09
C SER A 558 -20.69 -13.06 -0.77
N LEU A 559 -20.45 -11.99 -1.54
CA LEU A 559 -19.31 -11.87 -2.45
C LEU A 559 -18.10 -11.27 -1.73
N ARG A 560 -17.11 -12.13 -1.42
CA ARG A 560 -15.85 -11.69 -0.80
C ARG A 560 -15.10 -10.65 -1.62
N GLU A 561 -15.21 -10.69 -2.95
CA GLU A 561 -14.58 -9.70 -3.84
C GLU A 561 -15.07 -8.26 -3.57
N GLU A 562 -16.29 -8.07 -3.08
CA GLU A 562 -16.87 -6.75 -2.81
C GLU A 562 -16.57 -6.20 -1.41
N SER A 563 -16.07 -7.06 -0.52
CA SER A 563 -15.86 -6.78 0.90
C SER A 563 -14.39 -6.87 1.32
N HIS A 564 -13.62 -7.80 0.75
CA HIS A 564 -12.19 -7.95 1.01
C HIS A 564 -11.38 -6.94 0.18
N THR A 565 -10.19 -6.59 0.67
CA THR A 565 -9.23 -5.78 -0.08
C THR A 565 -8.39 -6.63 -1.05
N ILE A 566 -7.78 -5.99 -2.06
CA ILE A 566 -7.08 -6.62 -3.20
C ILE A 566 -6.14 -7.77 -2.77
N GLY A 567 -5.23 -7.54 -1.81
CA GLY A 567 -4.28 -8.58 -1.38
C GLY A 567 -4.73 -9.43 -0.19
N ASN A 568 -5.95 -9.22 0.32
CA ASN A 568 -6.57 -10.05 1.37
C ASN A 568 -7.67 -10.99 0.80
N LEU A 569 -7.76 -11.06 -0.53
CA LEU A 569 -8.56 -12.07 -1.23
C LEU A 569 -7.62 -13.18 -1.73
N ASP A 570 -7.57 -14.28 -1.00
CA ASP A 570 -6.83 -15.47 -1.42
C ASP A 570 -7.71 -16.33 -2.35
N PRO A 571 -7.15 -16.93 -3.42
CA PRO A 571 -7.87 -17.93 -4.19
C PRO A 571 -8.23 -19.12 -3.29
N PRO A 572 -9.46 -19.67 -3.39
CA PRO A 572 -9.89 -20.78 -2.56
C PRO A 572 -9.04 -22.02 -2.80
N ARG A 573 -8.45 -22.51 -1.70
CA ARG A 573 -7.73 -23.79 -1.69
C ARG A 573 -8.67 -24.95 -2.04
N PRO A 574 -8.27 -25.85 -2.95
CA PRO A 574 -9.04 -27.07 -3.28
C PRO A 574 -9.40 -27.90 -2.04
N ALA A 575 -10.54 -28.58 -2.07
CA ALA A 575 -11.00 -29.39 -0.94
C ALA A 575 -10.18 -30.67 -0.77
N ALA A 576 -9.68 -31.21 -1.88
CA ALA A 576 -8.75 -32.34 -1.93
C ALA A 576 -7.31 -31.83 -2.12
N GLY A 577 -6.33 -32.67 -1.75
CA GLY A 577 -4.91 -32.37 -1.90
C GLY A 577 -4.24 -31.95 -0.60
N VAL A 578 -2.91 -31.86 -0.67
CA VAL A 578 -2.02 -31.48 0.43
C VAL A 578 -1.30 -30.17 0.07
N LEU A 579 -0.66 -29.53 1.04
CA LEU A 579 -0.01 -28.22 0.81
C LEU A 579 1.05 -28.22 -0.31
N ALA A 580 1.63 -29.37 -0.63
CA ALA A 580 2.63 -29.52 -1.68
C ALA A 580 2.09 -30.07 -3.01
N ASP A 581 0.79 -30.37 -3.09
CA ASP A 581 0.13 -30.85 -4.29
C ASP A 581 -0.71 -29.71 -4.87
N ALA A 582 -0.12 -28.99 -5.84
CA ALA A 582 -0.73 -27.79 -6.39
C ALA A 582 -1.85 -28.15 -7.36
N GLN A 583 -3.09 -27.88 -6.95
CA GLN A 583 -4.29 -28.17 -7.72
C GLN A 583 -4.96 -26.88 -8.20
N PRO A 584 -5.64 -26.89 -9.37
CA PRO A 584 -6.40 -25.74 -9.85
C PRO A 584 -7.40 -25.21 -8.82
N SER A 585 -7.44 -23.89 -8.63
CA SER A 585 -8.42 -23.24 -7.75
C SER A 585 -9.82 -23.28 -8.37
N ALA A 586 -10.85 -23.51 -7.54
CA ALA A 586 -12.25 -23.47 -7.97
C ALA A 586 -12.74 -22.05 -8.36
N ALA A 587 -12.06 -21.01 -7.86
CA ALA A 587 -12.31 -19.62 -8.23
C ALA A 587 -10.96 -18.90 -8.36
N PRO A 588 -10.41 -18.76 -9.58
CA PRO A 588 -9.01 -18.42 -9.76
C PRO A 588 -8.78 -16.90 -9.76
N PHE A 589 -9.29 -16.23 -8.74
CA PHE A 589 -9.17 -14.79 -8.54
C PHE A 589 -8.62 -14.50 -7.14
N GLY A 590 -7.81 -13.47 -7.03
CA GLY A 590 -7.15 -13.10 -5.77
C GLY A 590 -5.64 -12.93 -5.90
N THR A 591 -4.91 -13.30 -4.86
CA THR A 591 -3.46 -13.17 -4.76
C THR A 591 -2.72 -14.11 -5.71
N THR A 592 -1.70 -13.59 -6.39
CA THR A 592 -0.96 -14.30 -7.45
C THR A 592 0.50 -14.55 -7.09
N HIS A 593 1.04 -13.81 -6.13
CA HIS A 593 2.45 -13.84 -5.78
C HIS A 593 2.65 -13.71 -4.25
N GLU A 594 3.81 -14.12 -3.75
CA GLU A 594 4.27 -13.84 -2.39
C GLU A 594 5.55 -12.99 -2.40
N LEU A 595 5.70 -12.13 -1.39
CA LEU A 595 6.89 -11.29 -1.18
C LEU A 595 7.46 -11.55 0.23
N LEU A 596 8.74 -11.87 0.32
CA LEU A 596 9.45 -12.11 1.57
C LEU A 596 10.71 -11.23 1.66
N GLY A 597 11.03 -10.75 2.85
CA GLY A 597 12.31 -10.10 3.12
C GLY A 597 13.48 -11.10 2.97
N LEU A 598 14.66 -10.61 2.59
CA LEU A 598 15.85 -11.45 2.47
C LEU A 598 16.41 -11.70 3.88
N ARG A 599 16.10 -12.88 4.45
CA ARG A 599 16.61 -13.51 5.71
C ARG A 599 17.37 -12.64 6.74
N ASP A 600 17.01 -12.91 8.00
CA ASP A 600 17.33 -12.21 9.27
C ASP A 600 16.53 -10.92 9.49
N ALA A 601 15.43 -11.03 10.24
CA ALA A 601 14.64 -9.91 10.74
C ALA A 601 15.44 -8.90 11.60
N ARG A 602 16.70 -9.23 11.96
CA ARG A 602 17.64 -8.32 12.63
C ARG A 602 18.58 -7.58 11.66
N ALA A 603 18.65 -8.00 10.40
CA ALA A 603 19.41 -7.35 9.33
C ALA A 603 18.58 -6.32 8.55
N GLU A 604 17.26 -6.52 8.47
CA GLU A 604 16.31 -5.57 7.86
C GLU A 604 15.89 -4.51 8.89
N GLY A 605 16.65 -3.42 8.96
CA GLY A 605 16.40 -2.32 9.89
C GLY A 605 15.74 -1.10 9.25
N HIS A 606 15.00 -0.34 10.06
CA HIS A 606 14.65 1.04 9.71
C HIS A 606 15.89 1.92 9.82
N HIS A 607 16.20 2.66 8.76
CA HIS A 607 17.31 3.61 8.78
C HIS A 607 16.77 5.05 8.92
N PRO A 608 17.26 5.82 9.92
CA PRO A 608 16.87 7.20 10.07
C PRO A 608 17.27 8.03 8.85
N TYR A 609 16.36 8.90 8.41
CA TYR A 609 16.56 9.81 7.29
C TYR A 609 17.84 10.64 7.42
N ALA A 610 18.10 11.20 8.60
CA ALA A 610 19.18 12.15 8.83
C ALA A 610 20.59 11.55 8.66
N THR A 611 20.71 10.22 8.76
CA THR A 611 21.97 9.46 8.66
C THR A 611 21.99 8.55 7.43
N LEU A 612 21.00 8.66 6.52
CA LEU A 612 20.82 7.72 5.42
C LEU A 612 21.96 7.76 4.39
N ALA A 613 22.62 8.91 4.23
CA ALA A 613 23.81 9.04 3.37
C ALA A 613 24.93 8.09 3.80
N ASP A 614 25.05 7.83 5.11
CA ASP A 614 26.12 7.06 5.73
C ASP A 614 25.69 5.64 6.14
N ALA A 615 24.40 5.31 6.02
CA ALA A 615 23.86 4.02 6.40
C ALA A 615 24.46 2.89 5.57
N ALA A 616 24.73 1.73 6.20
CA ALA A 616 25.24 0.53 5.53
C ALA A 616 24.13 -0.25 4.78
N ILE A 617 23.40 0.45 3.91
CA ILE A 617 22.34 -0.13 3.06
C ILE A 617 22.93 -0.44 1.69
N ASP A 618 22.75 -1.68 1.23
CA ASP A 618 23.08 -2.12 -0.12
C ASP A 618 21.80 -2.41 -0.93
N CYS A 619 21.76 -1.93 -2.17
CA CYS A 619 20.68 -2.15 -3.13
C CYS A 619 21.32 -2.44 -4.50
N PRO A 620 21.90 -3.64 -4.67
CA PRO A 620 22.70 -3.95 -5.84
C PRO A 620 21.85 -3.92 -7.11
N ARG A 621 22.53 -3.82 -8.26
CA ARG A 621 21.91 -3.94 -9.58
C ARG A 621 21.47 -5.38 -9.82
N THR A 622 20.28 -5.60 -10.36
CA THR A 622 19.66 -6.93 -10.48
C THR A 622 19.18 -7.24 -11.89
N ASP A 623 19.94 -6.85 -12.91
CA ASP A 623 19.51 -7.08 -14.29
C ASP A 623 19.25 -8.56 -14.60
N ARG A 624 18.21 -8.81 -15.41
CA ARG A 624 17.77 -10.12 -15.92
C ARG A 624 17.36 -11.15 -14.85
N TRP A 625 17.17 -10.75 -13.59
CA TRP A 625 16.79 -11.72 -12.55
C TRP A 625 15.46 -12.40 -12.87
N LEU A 626 14.47 -11.67 -13.40
CA LEU A 626 13.12 -12.19 -13.65
C LEU A 626 13.09 -13.15 -14.84
N SER A 627 13.79 -12.81 -15.93
CA SER A 627 13.91 -13.72 -17.08
C SER A 627 14.65 -15.01 -16.69
N ARG A 628 15.68 -14.92 -15.84
CA ARG A 628 16.40 -16.08 -15.31
C ARG A 628 15.56 -16.93 -14.35
N ALA A 629 14.73 -16.31 -13.51
CA ALA A 629 13.81 -17.02 -12.63
C ALA A 629 12.77 -17.82 -13.44
N ARG A 630 12.22 -17.21 -14.50
CA ARG A 630 11.29 -17.88 -15.43
C ARG A 630 11.97 -19.00 -16.21
N ALA A 631 13.17 -18.76 -16.75
CA ALA A 631 13.95 -19.75 -17.47
C ALA A 631 14.31 -20.96 -16.60
N ARG A 632 14.53 -20.76 -15.30
CA ARG A 632 14.77 -21.85 -14.34
C ARG A 632 13.58 -22.81 -14.23
N LYS A 633 12.37 -22.35 -14.57
CA LYS A 633 11.12 -23.14 -14.56
C LYS A 633 10.61 -23.42 -15.97
N ALA A 634 11.48 -23.49 -16.98
CA ALA A 634 11.09 -23.71 -18.37
C ALA A 634 10.22 -24.97 -18.58
N GLU A 635 10.48 -26.05 -17.84
CA GLU A 635 9.68 -27.29 -17.89
C GLU A 635 8.22 -27.11 -17.44
N GLN A 636 7.94 -26.06 -16.67
CA GLN A 636 6.61 -25.69 -16.19
C GLN A 636 6.10 -24.41 -16.87
N SER A 637 6.57 -24.13 -18.10
CA SER A 637 6.24 -22.90 -18.84
C SER A 637 6.55 -21.61 -18.05
N GLY A 638 7.58 -21.66 -17.21
CA GLY A 638 7.99 -20.57 -16.32
C GLY A 638 7.14 -20.43 -15.06
N LEU A 639 6.10 -21.24 -14.83
CA LEU A 639 5.27 -21.16 -13.63
C LEU A 639 6.08 -21.47 -12.35
N PHE A 640 5.60 -20.99 -11.20
CA PHE A 640 6.28 -21.16 -9.90
C PHE A 640 7.73 -20.66 -9.84
N TRP A 641 8.06 -19.61 -10.61
CA TRP A 641 9.37 -19.00 -10.55
C TRP A 641 9.61 -18.34 -9.18
N ASP A 642 10.88 -18.29 -8.79
CA ASP A 642 11.35 -17.80 -7.50
C ASP A 642 12.61 -16.99 -7.73
N SER A 643 12.65 -15.76 -7.22
CA SER A 643 13.79 -14.86 -7.41
C SER A 643 15.07 -15.32 -6.70
N GLU A 644 15.00 -16.33 -5.82
CA GLU A 644 16.17 -16.99 -5.23
C GLU A 644 16.67 -18.23 -6.02
N ASP A 645 15.82 -18.82 -6.87
CA ASP A 645 16.14 -19.98 -7.72
C ASP A 645 16.28 -19.50 -9.18
N LEU A 646 17.47 -19.00 -9.52
CA LEU A 646 17.76 -18.40 -10.82
C LEU A 646 18.52 -19.36 -11.74
N ALA A 647 18.18 -19.37 -13.03
CA ALA A 647 19.03 -19.99 -14.05
C ALA A 647 20.43 -19.34 -14.05
N PRO A 648 21.49 -20.03 -14.51
CA PRO A 648 22.83 -19.45 -14.63
C PRO A 648 22.82 -18.13 -15.42
N ALA A 649 23.67 -17.19 -15.05
CA ALA A 649 23.84 -15.96 -15.82
C ALA A 649 24.64 -16.27 -17.10
N GLU A 650 24.26 -15.67 -18.23
CA GLU A 650 24.98 -15.81 -19.51
C GLU A 650 26.42 -15.28 -19.43
N SER A 651 26.65 -14.27 -18.58
CA SER A 651 27.97 -13.77 -18.22
C SER A 651 28.07 -13.60 -16.71
N ALA A 652 29.23 -13.92 -16.15
CA ALA A 652 29.56 -13.61 -14.77
C ALA A 652 29.86 -12.11 -14.66
N ASP A 653 28.81 -11.27 -14.60
CA ASP A 653 28.97 -9.87 -14.21
C ASP A 653 28.97 -9.80 -12.68
N PRO A 654 30.14 -9.56 -12.05
CA PRO A 654 30.27 -9.52 -10.60
C PRO A 654 29.51 -8.35 -9.96
N SER A 655 29.04 -7.38 -10.75
CA SER A 655 28.23 -6.25 -10.27
C SER A 655 26.74 -6.57 -10.11
N LEU A 656 26.30 -7.76 -10.56
CA LEU A 656 24.91 -8.19 -10.41
C LEU A 656 24.70 -8.87 -9.06
N GLY A 657 23.85 -8.26 -8.25
CA GLY A 657 23.38 -8.83 -6.99
C GLY A 657 22.07 -9.59 -7.14
N ARG A 658 21.45 -9.88 -5.99
CA ARG A 658 20.11 -10.48 -5.89
C ARG A 658 19.06 -9.40 -5.64
N PRO A 659 17.79 -9.61 -6.05
CA PRO A 659 16.67 -8.74 -5.69
C PRO A 659 16.60 -8.54 -4.18
N ALA A 660 16.35 -7.31 -3.72
CA ALA A 660 16.38 -6.96 -2.31
C ALA A 660 15.21 -7.53 -1.48
N ALA A 661 14.26 -8.18 -2.15
CA ALA A 661 13.24 -9.02 -1.54
C ALA A 661 13.07 -10.26 -2.41
N ARG A 662 12.62 -11.36 -1.82
CA ARG A 662 12.27 -12.57 -2.55
C ARG A 662 10.86 -12.46 -3.12
N PHE A 663 10.78 -12.52 -4.45
CA PHE A 663 9.54 -12.58 -5.20
C PHE A 663 9.24 -14.03 -5.57
N LEU A 664 8.02 -14.48 -5.26
CA LEU A 664 7.53 -15.83 -5.60
C LEU A 664 6.30 -15.70 -6.48
N HIS A 665 6.32 -16.33 -7.64
CA HIS A 665 5.13 -16.50 -8.47
C HIS A 665 4.35 -17.74 -8.07
N GLY A 666 3.04 -17.59 -7.93
CA GLY A 666 2.19 -18.62 -7.35
C GLY A 666 2.35 -18.73 -5.84
N LEU A 667 1.52 -19.58 -5.25
CA LEU A 667 1.45 -19.78 -3.81
C LEU A 667 2.09 -21.14 -3.47
N THR A 668 3.41 -21.21 -3.62
CA THR A 668 4.17 -22.44 -3.39
C THR A 668 3.95 -22.92 -1.95
N LEU A 669 3.70 -24.22 -1.78
CA LEU A 669 3.39 -24.84 -0.48
C LEU A 669 2.02 -24.44 0.12
N THR A 670 1.05 -24.06 -0.71
CA THR A 670 -0.34 -23.80 -0.27
C THR A 670 -1.38 -24.77 -0.86
N GLY A 671 -0.97 -25.68 -1.75
CA GLY A 671 -1.85 -26.59 -2.48
C GLY A 671 -2.62 -25.93 -3.64
N ILE A 672 -2.26 -24.70 -4.02
CA ILE A 672 -2.91 -23.93 -5.09
C ILE A 672 -1.97 -23.82 -6.29
N ALA A 673 -2.45 -24.21 -7.47
CA ALA A 673 -1.78 -23.92 -8.74
C ALA A 673 -1.83 -22.41 -9.07
N PRO A 674 -0.88 -21.84 -9.82
CA PRO A 674 -0.84 -20.42 -10.10
C PRO A 674 -2.05 -20.03 -10.95
N ILE A 675 -2.73 -18.98 -10.54
CA ILE A 675 -3.95 -18.48 -11.20
C ILE A 675 -3.64 -17.45 -12.30
N THR A 676 -2.37 -17.32 -12.68
CA THR A 676 -1.85 -16.39 -13.70
C THR A 676 -0.71 -17.04 -14.49
N LEU A 677 -0.45 -16.51 -15.68
CA LEU A 677 0.71 -16.90 -16.48
C LEU A 677 2.02 -16.43 -15.81
N ALA A 678 3.13 -17.10 -16.10
CA ALA A 678 4.45 -16.72 -15.60
C ALA A 678 4.89 -15.29 -15.96
N ASN A 679 4.38 -14.80 -17.11
CA ASN A 679 4.68 -13.49 -17.67
C ASN A 679 3.55 -12.46 -17.44
N ASP A 680 2.57 -12.77 -16.58
CA ASP A 680 1.46 -11.87 -16.30
C ASP A 680 1.97 -10.51 -15.77
N PRO A 681 1.52 -9.38 -16.34
CA PRO A 681 2.01 -8.05 -15.96
C PRO A 681 1.31 -7.48 -14.71
N PHE A 682 0.34 -8.19 -14.12
CA PHE A 682 -0.46 -7.76 -12.97
C PHE A 682 -0.14 -8.61 -11.74
N TRP A 683 0.64 -8.06 -10.80
CA TRP A 683 1.09 -8.82 -9.62
C TRP A 683 0.27 -8.42 -8.40
N ASN A 684 -0.49 -9.37 -7.83
CA ASN A 684 -1.16 -9.22 -6.56
C ASN A 684 -0.39 -10.00 -5.49
N MET A 685 0.48 -9.30 -4.77
CA MET A 685 1.43 -9.87 -3.82
C MET A 685 0.91 -9.82 -2.39
N ARG A 686 1.02 -10.96 -1.71
CA ARG A 686 0.98 -11.06 -0.24
C ARG A 686 2.38 -10.89 0.29
N ALA A 687 2.64 -9.89 1.13
CA ALA A 687 3.95 -9.63 1.70
C ALA A 687 3.98 -10.02 3.18
N PHE A 688 4.97 -10.82 3.56
CA PHE A 688 5.15 -11.23 4.96
C PHE A 688 5.76 -10.10 5.78
N ASP A 689 5.68 -10.19 7.11
CA ASP A 689 6.10 -9.12 8.03
C ASP A 689 7.55 -8.66 7.84
N ASN A 690 8.44 -9.55 7.37
CA ASN A 690 9.81 -9.18 7.06
C ASN A 690 9.98 -8.41 5.74
N ALA A 691 8.99 -8.42 4.85
CA ALA A 691 8.96 -7.58 3.65
C ALA A 691 8.10 -6.33 3.83
N LEU A 692 6.95 -6.46 4.49
CA LEU A 692 5.97 -5.41 4.72
C LEU A 692 5.16 -5.79 5.96
N SER A 693 5.55 -5.25 7.11
CA SER A 693 4.81 -5.43 8.37
C SER A 693 3.78 -4.31 8.54
N ARG A 694 2.66 -4.57 9.23
CA ARG A 694 1.60 -3.56 9.52
C ARG A 694 1.03 -2.83 8.29
N HIS A 695 0.15 -1.86 8.55
CA HIS A 695 -0.40 -0.96 7.54
C HIS A 695 0.65 0.03 7.00
N ASP A 696 1.52 0.53 7.89
CA ASP A 696 2.49 1.60 7.59
C ASP A 696 3.94 1.10 7.47
N GLY A 697 4.17 -0.21 7.50
CA GLY A 697 5.53 -0.76 7.51
C GLY A 697 6.18 -0.92 6.15
N TYR A 698 5.78 -0.10 5.18
CA TYR A 698 6.42 0.00 3.87
C TYR A 698 7.76 0.76 3.93
N ARG A 699 8.26 1.09 5.13
CA ARG A 699 9.48 1.88 5.35
C ARG A 699 10.77 1.05 5.40
N LEU A 700 10.70 -0.26 5.21
CA LEU A 700 11.88 -1.13 5.18
C LEU A 700 12.74 -0.83 3.94
N SER A 701 14.06 -0.66 4.13
CA SER A 701 14.96 -0.35 3.01
C SER A 701 14.99 -1.44 1.95
N SER A 702 14.82 -2.71 2.34
CA SER A 702 14.70 -3.85 1.43
C SER A 702 13.44 -3.74 0.57
N PHE A 703 12.29 -3.40 1.16
CA PHE A 703 11.04 -3.15 0.43
C PHE A 703 11.18 -1.98 -0.55
N ILE A 704 11.72 -0.85 -0.10
CA ILE A 704 11.94 0.33 -0.95
C ILE A 704 12.87 -0.03 -2.12
N CYS A 705 13.98 -0.72 -1.85
CA CYS A 705 14.89 -1.18 -2.89
C CYS A 705 14.19 -2.12 -3.89
N ALA A 706 13.49 -3.15 -3.39
CA ALA A 706 12.84 -4.16 -4.22
C ALA A 706 11.80 -3.55 -5.18
N MET A 707 10.96 -2.62 -4.69
CA MET A 707 9.98 -1.94 -5.55
C MET A 707 10.64 -1.04 -6.60
N ASN A 708 11.72 -0.33 -6.24
CA ASN A 708 12.43 0.54 -7.17
C ASN A 708 13.27 -0.26 -8.19
N GLN A 709 13.82 -1.42 -7.83
CA GLN A 709 14.55 -2.33 -8.73
C GLN A 709 13.68 -2.75 -9.92
N LEU A 710 12.36 -2.89 -9.73
CA LEU A 710 11.41 -3.19 -10.82
C LEU A 710 11.36 -2.13 -11.92
N VAL A 711 11.88 -0.91 -11.68
CA VAL A 711 11.91 0.21 -12.63
C VAL A 711 13.33 0.66 -12.95
N MET A 712 14.20 0.73 -11.95
CA MET A 712 15.60 1.14 -12.08
C MET A 712 16.40 0.14 -12.92
N ASP A 713 16.18 -1.15 -12.69
CA ASP A 713 16.98 -2.22 -13.28
C ASP A 713 16.29 -2.81 -14.51
N ASN A 714 17.09 -3.48 -15.34
CA ASN A 714 16.61 -4.18 -16.50
C ASN A 714 16.30 -5.65 -16.17
N ILE A 715 15.24 -5.87 -15.40
CA ILE A 715 14.92 -7.18 -14.78
C ILE A 715 14.59 -8.30 -15.78
N THR A 716 14.21 -7.97 -17.03
CA THR A 716 13.90 -8.95 -18.09
C THR A 716 14.88 -8.92 -19.27
N GLY A 717 15.76 -7.92 -19.37
CA GLY A 717 16.63 -7.71 -20.53
C GLY A 717 16.17 -6.58 -21.46
N PHE A 718 14.94 -6.07 -21.31
CA PHE A 718 14.43 -4.88 -21.99
C PHE A 718 14.18 -3.69 -21.06
N ALA A 719 14.69 -2.52 -21.45
CA ALA A 719 14.52 -1.28 -20.69
C ALA A 719 13.04 -0.85 -20.66
N PRO A 720 12.53 -0.33 -19.52
CA PRO A 720 11.14 0.06 -19.43
C PRO A 720 10.93 1.38 -20.19
N ARG A 721 9.94 1.43 -21.08
CA ARG A 721 9.59 2.63 -21.85
C ARG A 721 8.27 3.21 -21.39
N MET A 722 8.23 4.52 -21.16
CA MET A 722 6.99 5.26 -20.97
C MET A 722 6.34 5.53 -22.33
N ILE A 723 5.02 5.58 -22.38
CA ILE A 723 4.27 5.89 -23.60
C ILE A 723 3.56 7.22 -23.41
N ASN A 724 3.75 8.14 -24.34
CA ASN A 724 2.97 9.38 -24.36
C ASN A 724 1.54 9.11 -24.82
N ARG A 725 0.64 8.85 -23.88
CA ARG A 725 -0.78 8.58 -24.16
C ARG A 725 -1.62 9.84 -24.43
N MET A 726 -1.06 11.04 -24.23
CA MET A 726 -1.73 12.31 -24.52
C MET A 726 -1.26 12.96 -25.85
N GLY A 727 -0.34 12.30 -26.57
CA GLY A 727 0.00 12.66 -27.95
C GLY A 727 -1.16 12.38 -28.91
N ALA A 728 -1.16 13.05 -30.07
CA ALA A 728 -2.19 12.89 -31.09
C ALA A 728 -2.43 11.41 -31.44
N PRO A 729 -3.68 11.01 -31.80
CA PRO A 729 -3.99 9.63 -32.15
C PRO A 729 -3.09 9.18 -33.29
N ASP A 730 -2.42 8.04 -33.10
CA ASP A 730 -1.70 7.34 -34.16
C ASP A 730 -2.58 7.30 -35.41
N HIS A 731 -2.07 7.81 -36.52
CA HIS A 731 -2.72 7.59 -37.80
C HIS A 731 -2.91 6.08 -37.98
N PRO A 732 -4.10 5.64 -38.43
CA PRO A 732 -4.30 4.23 -38.72
C PRO A 732 -3.22 3.78 -39.71
N PRO A 733 -2.60 2.60 -39.50
CA PRO A 733 -1.55 2.12 -40.38
C PRO A 733 -2.09 2.07 -41.81
N ALA A 734 -1.31 2.61 -42.75
CA ALA A 734 -1.63 2.62 -44.16
C ALA A 734 -1.93 1.19 -44.64
N ASP A 735 -3.11 1.03 -45.24
CA ASP A 735 -3.62 -0.21 -45.79
C ASP A 735 -2.66 -0.76 -46.87
N PRO A 736 -2.02 -1.94 -46.68
CA PRO A 736 -1.19 -2.56 -47.70
C PRO A 736 -2.09 -3.38 -48.63
N GLY A 737 -2.91 -2.71 -49.45
CA GLY A 737 -4.01 -3.40 -50.14
C GLY A 737 -4.49 -2.81 -51.46
N GLY A 738 -3.70 -1.99 -52.15
CA GLY A 738 -4.10 -1.34 -53.39
C GLY A 738 -3.43 -1.88 -54.66
N ASN A 739 -3.68 -3.14 -55.07
CA ASN A 739 -3.48 -3.55 -56.46
C ASN A 739 -4.24 -4.84 -56.82
N ARG A 740 -5.49 -4.69 -57.25
CA ARG A 740 -6.11 -5.56 -58.26
C ARG A 740 -6.78 -4.67 -59.31
N LYS A 741 -6.15 -4.60 -60.48
CA LYS A 741 -6.76 -4.13 -61.72
C LYS A 741 -7.68 -5.23 -62.27
N SER A 742 -8.92 -4.88 -62.61
CA SER A 742 -9.72 -5.54 -63.67
C SER A 742 -9.09 -5.22 -65.05
N PRO A 743 -9.36 -5.96 -66.13
CA PRO A 743 -10.67 -6.47 -66.56
C PRO A 743 -10.99 -7.90 -66.10
#